data_AF-A0A9D8VJM8-F1
#
_entry.id   AF-A0A9D8VJM8-F1
#
_cell.length_a   1.000
_cell.length_b   1.000
_cell.length_c   1.000
_cell.angle_alpha   90.00
_cell.angle_beta   90.00
_cell.angle_gamma   90.00
#
_symmetry.space_group_name_H-M   'P 1'
#
loop_
_entity.id
_entity.type
_entity.pdbx_description
1 polymer ?
#
loop_
_entity_poly.entity_id
_entity_poly.type
_entity_poly.pdbx_seq_one_letter_code
_entity_poly.pdbx_strand_id
1 'polypeptide(L)'
;MHFSGLKLSVLISFIFSFLIVHVASAQHWQSANGNITSADLNEVQFVTDLIAYAIGNNGTILKSTDGGSTWTDISYGDSRNYQGLFFFDAESGFVGGPFTTAGGGSSEMLAKTDDGGQTWDIRSSFNFNNFNDIEFLDAQNGWVASANGEILFTSDGGENWSSVTAGTEDLLDFHIVNDTTFWVAGESGSLYKSTDAGSTWESAIQIDTVSYSGFQNLRSSDDLYNIAFTDDQTGYVIGETYNSGFVGFILKTTDGGTSWSVIDYDFEHLFYDIELGSNGEIILAGGVNNFTETSQNAILHSSDDGTTWGVLSDGAGPVTWFDIDEFEGNWLAVGASGATTTFTLSDDTLNTDLITGYNISDVSFVNETHGAFVTEERVNGKIFTTTDGGATWENNLTLEGRKDFAAVAYVDNNNIWAIGEDHFTGGSVWLIYHSSDQGATWNKIEIGIAEHEQTNSLVDIQFIDDQVGFIKAEDKLLKTTDGGSTWNTISEPDNISYSDFEMIAFQSEDNGWMAGQETIAYTSDGGATWSIRYEEDGFAPEITNIYFLDSSTGYVTMERGDMMKTTDGGENWTELTPLTTFDLNGLHFFSEDSGLVVGERGRILKTVDGGANFETDYSLTQKDLHAIEFAGTGSGWIVGEKGTIYSTSNRGGIATSTEEPLTGTIPVDVQLHQNYPNPFNPSTNIRYQVPSNSTVSLKVYDMLGREVATLLNRKAQPAGEYEVTFNAGNLSSGMYLYRLQVNQAVITKKLTLIK
;
A
#
# COMPACT_ATOMS: atom_id res chain seq x y z
N MET A 1 37.91 -14.83 -61.29
CA MET A 1 38.91 -14.84 -60.20
C MET A 1 38.49 -13.82 -59.15
N HIS A 2 38.14 -14.33 -57.97
CA HIS A 2 38.16 -13.76 -56.60
C HIS A 2 38.26 -12.25 -56.26
N PHE A 3 37.43 -11.88 -55.25
CA PHE A 3 37.49 -10.84 -54.19
C PHE A 3 37.43 -9.34 -54.59
N SER A 4 36.79 -8.38 -53.89
CA SER A 4 36.00 -8.31 -52.63
C SER A 4 35.43 -6.87 -52.41
N GLY A 5 34.19 -6.72 -51.91
CA GLY A 5 33.80 -5.93 -50.72
C GLY A 5 33.74 -4.37 -50.68
N LEU A 6 32.50 -3.84 -50.70
CA LEU A 6 31.83 -2.73 -49.93
C LEU A 6 32.50 -1.40 -49.50
N LYS A 7 31.80 -0.26 -49.76
CA LYS A 7 31.23 0.77 -48.83
C LYS A 7 30.69 1.99 -49.63
N LEU A 8 29.40 2.34 -49.58
CA LEU A 8 28.64 3.19 -48.64
C LEU A 8 28.58 4.69 -49.02
N SER A 9 27.38 5.20 -49.38
CA SER A 9 26.91 6.56 -49.05
C SER A 9 25.39 6.68 -49.29
N VAL A 10 24.65 6.94 -48.20
CA VAL A 10 23.19 7.13 -48.12
C VAL A 10 22.87 8.62 -48.14
N LEU A 11 21.78 9.00 -48.82
CA LEU A 11 21.12 10.30 -48.75
C LEU A 11 19.65 10.02 -48.41
N ILE A 12 19.19 10.34 -47.20
CA ILE A 12 17.75 10.30 -46.85
C ILE A 12 17.34 11.58 -46.14
N SER A 13 16.26 12.13 -46.67
CA SER A 13 15.56 13.35 -46.31
C SER A 13 14.81 13.21 -44.97
N PHE A 14 14.75 14.32 -44.23
CA PHE A 14 13.95 14.50 -43.03
C PHE A 14 12.47 14.17 -43.25
N ILE A 15 11.94 13.19 -42.50
CA ILE A 15 10.52 13.05 -42.19
C ILE A 15 10.43 13.14 -40.67
N PHE A 16 9.69 14.14 -40.18
CA PHE A 16 9.25 14.25 -38.79
C PHE A 16 8.37 13.04 -38.46
N SER A 17 8.87 12.09 -37.68
CA SER A 17 8.03 11.24 -36.86
C SER A 17 8.00 11.85 -35.46
N PHE A 18 6.82 12.32 -35.04
CA PHE A 18 6.53 12.54 -33.63
C PHE A 18 6.72 11.19 -32.92
N LEU A 19 7.88 11.00 -32.30
CA LEU A 19 8.03 10.02 -31.24
C LEU A 19 7.45 10.69 -30.01
N ILE A 20 6.17 10.44 -29.72
CA ILE A 20 5.63 10.65 -28.39
C ILE A 20 6.33 9.59 -27.54
N VAL A 21 7.49 9.94 -26.99
CA VAL A 21 7.99 9.25 -25.81
C VAL A 21 6.98 9.60 -24.74
N HIS A 22 6.11 8.64 -24.40
CA HIS A 22 5.46 8.66 -23.10
C HIS A 22 6.61 8.62 -22.09
N VAL A 23 6.98 9.79 -21.56
CA VAL A 23 7.67 9.81 -20.28
C VAL A 23 6.57 9.40 -19.32
N ALA A 24 6.56 8.12 -18.93
CA ALA A 24 5.83 7.71 -17.75
C ALA A 24 6.29 8.66 -16.63
N SER A 25 5.37 9.41 -16.03
CA SER A 25 5.67 10.10 -14.78
C SER A 25 6.10 9.01 -13.80
N ALA A 26 7.33 9.06 -13.32
CA ALA A 26 7.74 8.17 -12.24
C ALA A 26 6.81 8.47 -11.06
N GLN A 27 6.06 7.48 -10.58
CA GLN A 27 5.35 7.61 -9.30
C GLN A 27 6.39 7.87 -8.21
N HIS A 28 6.21 8.96 -7.46
CA HIS A 28 7.13 9.34 -6.37
C HIS A 28 6.78 8.67 -5.04
N TRP A 29 5.59 8.09 -5.00
CA TRP A 29 4.99 7.42 -3.85
C TRP A 29 4.63 6.00 -4.25
N GLN A 30 4.87 5.07 -3.35
CA GLN A 30 4.57 3.65 -3.50
C GLN A 30 3.69 3.19 -2.34
N SER A 31 2.80 2.23 -2.58
CA SER A 31 2.02 1.63 -1.49
C SER A 31 2.96 0.97 -0.48
N ALA A 32 2.70 1.16 0.80
CA ALA A 32 3.50 0.68 1.92
C ALA A 32 2.65 -0.05 2.97
N ASN A 33 1.48 -0.55 2.57
CA ASN A 33 0.61 -1.40 3.39
C ASN A 33 0.66 -2.88 2.97
N GLY A 34 1.63 -3.26 2.12
CA GLY A 34 1.71 -4.58 1.49
C GLY A 34 0.74 -4.80 0.31
N ASN A 35 -0.31 -3.98 0.16
CA ASN A 35 -1.28 -4.11 -0.93
C ASN A 35 -0.88 -3.24 -2.13
N ILE A 36 -0.77 -3.88 -3.29
CA ILE A 36 -0.39 -3.21 -4.55
C ILE A 36 -1.59 -2.86 -5.42
N THR A 37 -2.77 -3.39 -5.08
CA THR A 37 -4.03 -3.15 -5.80
C THR A 37 -5.18 -3.02 -4.80
N SER A 38 -6.29 -2.42 -5.24
CA SER A 38 -7.58 -2.46 -4.54
C SER A 38 -8.58 -3.41 -5.20
N ALA A 39 -8.17 -4.12 -6.25
CA ALA A 39 -8.99 -5.11 -6.93
C ALA A 39 -8.98 -6.43 -6.15
N ASP A 40 -10.11 -7.12 -6.10
CA ASP A 40 -10.13 -8.48 -5.54
C ASP A 40 -9.23 -9.39 -6.38
N LEU A 41 -8.37 -10.13 -5.70
CA LEU A 41 -7.55 -11.17 -6.30
C LEU A 41 -8.35 -12.47 -6.27
N ASN A 42 -8.39 -13.15 -7.41
CA ASN A 42 -9.24 -14.31 -7.62
C ASN A 42 -8.44 -15.63 -7.56
N GLU A 43 -7.13 -15.57 -7.82
CA GLU A 43 -6.27 -16.76 -7.84
C GLU A 43 -4.80 -16.39 -7.70
N VAL A 44 -4.00 -17.30 -7.15
CA VAL A 44 -2.57 -17.21 -6.92
C VAL A 44 -1.86 -18.53 -7.19
N GLN A 45 -0.61 -18.44 -7.67
CA GLN A 45 0.25 -19.60 -7.83
C GLN A 45 1.71 -19.28 -7.50
N PHE A 46 2.31 -20.10 -6.65
CA PHE A 46 3.74 -20.28 -6.56
C PHE A 46 4.29 -21.07 -7.74
N VAL A 47 5.34 -20.51 -8.33
CA VAL A 47 6.14 -21.18 -9.35
C VAL A 47 7.42 -21.75 -8.75
N THR A 48 7.93 -21.08 -7.73
CA THR A 48 9.10 -21.46 -6.92
C THR A 48 8.93 -20.87 -5.52
N ASP A 49 9.87 -21.15 -4.62
CA ASP A 49 9.96 -20.53 -3.29
C ASP A 49 10.05 -18.99 -3.30
N LEU A 50 10.44 -18.39 -4.44
CA LEU A 50 10.58 -16.93 -4.59
C LEU A 50 9.60 -16.31 -5.59
N ILE A 51 9.20 -17.05 -6.62
CA ILE A 51 8.36 -16.51 -7.70
C ILE A 51 6.93 -16.97 -7.48
N ALA A 52 6.02 -16.00 -7.37
CA ALA A 52 4.59 -16.23 -7.36
C ALA A 52 3.86 -15.25 -8.28
N TYR A 53 2.68 -15.63 -8.75
CA TYR A 53 1.79 -14.81 -9.57
C TYR A 53 0.40 -14.77 -8.97
N ALA A 54 -0.26 -13.62 -9.00
CA ALA A 54 -1.65 -13.47 -8.57
C ALA A 54 -2.43 -12.70 -9.64
N ILE A 55 -3.68 -13.06 -9.86
CA ILE A 55 -4.56 -12.37 -10.81
C ILE A 55 -5.83 -11.91 -10.11
N GLY A 56 -6.53 -10.96 -10.72
CA GLY A 56 -7.77 -10.48 -10.15
C GLY A 56 -8.64 -9.66 -11.07
N ASN A 57 -9.56 -8.94 -10.44
CA ASN A 57 -10.51 -8.07 -11.10
C ASN A 57 -9.83 -6.86 -11.76
N ASN A 58 -10.51 -6.21 -12.70
CA ASN A 58 -10.05 -4.98 -13.39
C ASN A 58 -8.71 -5.09 -14.13
N GLY A 59 -8.35 -6.28 -14.62
CA GLY A 59 -7.16 -6.55 -15.42
C GLY A 59 -5.89 -6.73 -14.59
N THR A 60 -6.04 -6.98 -13.29
CA THR A 60 -4.94 -7.08 -12.33
C THR A 60 -4.13 -8.35 -12.56
N ILE A 61 -2.82 -8.21 -12.73
CA ILE A 61 -1.84 -9.30 -12.76
C ILE A 61 -0.63 -8.85 -11.95
N LEU A 62 -0.32 -9.59 -10.90
CA LEU A 62 0.77 -9.31 -9.97
C LEU A 62 1.83 -10.41 -10.06
N LYS A 63 3.09 -10.04 -9.85
CA LYS A 63 4.22 -10.95 -9.73
C LYS A 63 5.03 -10.66 -8.47
N SER A 64 5.33 -11.68 -7.69
CA SER A 64 6.31 -11.63 -6.61
C SER A 64 7.65 -12.23 -7.04
N THR A 65 8.73 -11.74 -6.44
CA THR A 65 10.09 -12.29 -6.62
C THR A 65 10.79 -12.61 -5.30
N ASP A 66 10.04 -12.55 -4.20
CA ASP A 66 10.49 -12.75 -2.82
C ASP A 66 9.49 -13.60 -2.01
N GLY A 67 8.82 -14.54 -2.67
CA GLY A 67 7.98 -15.55 -2.04
C GLY A 67 6.64 -15.02 -1.56
N GLY A 68 6.13 -13.95 -2.17
CA GLY A 68 4.86 -13.30 -1.83
C GLY A 68 4.97 -12.18 -0.79
N SER A 69 6.20 -11.87 -0.31
CA SER A 69 6.43 -10.79 0.66
C SER A 69 6.16 -9.41 0.05
N THR A 70 6.54 -9.23 -1.22
CA THR A 70 6.19 -8.05 -2.02
C THR A 70 5.72 -8.47 -3.41
N TRP A 71 4.92 -7.62 -4.04
CA TRP A 71 4.40 -7.84 -5.39
C TRP A 71 4.77 -6.70 -6.35
N THR A 72 4.64 -6.93 -7.63
CA THR A 72 4.77 -5.91 -8.69
C THR A 72 3.60 -6.07 -9.65
N ASP A 73 2.91 -4.98 -9.95
CA ASP A 73 1.88 -4.93 -10.99
C ASP A 73 2.54 -5.06 -12.37
N ILE A 74 2.17 -6.12 -13.10
CA ILE A 74 2.64 -6.45 -14.45
C ILE A 74 1.48 -6.47 -15.46
N SER A 75 0.37 -5.82 -15.12
CA SER A 75 -0.81 -5.68 -15.99
C SER A 75 -0.47 -4.93 -17.27
N TYR A 76 -1.05 -5.39 -18.39
CA TYR A 76 -0.83 -4.80 -19.71
C TYR A 76 -1.96 -3.85 -20.18
N GLY A 77 -2.77 -3.35 -19.25
CA GLY A 77 -3.80 -2.34 -19.50
C GLY A 77 -5.16 -2.87 -19.96
N ASP A 78 -5.50 -4.09 -19.55
CA ASP A 78 -6.85 -4.67 -19.71
C ASP A 78 -7.77 -4.28 -18.54
N SER A 79 -9.09 -4.50 -18.67
CA SER A 79 -10.07 -4.21 -17.62
C SER A 79 -10.98 -5.41 -17.30
N ARG A 80 -10.54 -6.62 -17.63
CA ARG A 80 -11.26 -7.89 -17.42
C ARG A 80 -11.08 -8.44 -16.03
N ASN A 81 -11.96 -9.33 -15.61
CA ASN A 81 -11.76 -10.08 -14.38
C ASN A 81 -11.11 -11.41 -14.75
N TYR A 82 -9.86 -11.63 -14.31
CA TYR A 82 -9.17 -12.90 -14.50
C TYR A 82 -9.63 -13.90 -13.44
N GLN A 83 -9.87 -15.14 -13.83
CA GLN A 83 -10.39 -16.21 -12.96
C GLN A 83 -9.48 -17.43 -12.88
N GLY A 84 -8.68 -17.70 -13.93
CA GLY A 84 -7.72 -18.80 -13.96
C GLY A 84 -6.32 -18.34 -14.41
N LEU A 85 -5.26 -18.89 -13.84
CA LEU A 85 -3.86 -18.70 -14.20
C LEU A 85 -3.13 -20.04 -14.17
N PHE A 86 -2.12 -20.18 -15.03
CA PHE A 86 -1.20 -21.32 -14.94
C PHE A 86 0.18 -20.94 -15.46
N PHE A 87 1.18 -20.99 -14.61
CA PHE A 87 2.58 -20.76 -14.93
C PHE A 87 3.39 -22.05 -14.86
N PHE A 88 4.13 -22.33 -15.94
CA PHE A 88 5.05 -23.48 -16.00
C PHE A 88 6.37 -23.20 -15.29
N ASP A 89 6.80 -21.95 -15.36
CA ASP A 89 8.05 -21.44 -14.85
C ASP A 89 7.97 -19.92 -14.69
N ALA A 90 9.07 -19.30 -14.24
CA ALA A 90 9.13 -17.87 -13.92
C ALA A 90 8.97 -16.94 -15.15
N GLU A 91 8.96 -17.49 -16.36
CA GLU A 91 8.88 -16.77 -17.63
C GLU A 91 7.61 -17.09 -18.42
N SER A 92 7.08 -18.31 -18.31
CA SER A 92 6.04 -18.82 -19.21
C SER A 92 4.76 -19.18 -18.46
N GLY A 93 3.64 -18.63 -18.91
CA GLY A 93 2.33 -18.91 -18.32
C GLY A 93 1.14 -18.33 -19.07
N PHE A 94 -0.03 -18.65 -18.56
CA PHE A 94 -1.33 -18.24 -19.07
C PHE A 94 -2.15 -17.55 -17.98
N VAL A 95 -2.97 -16.59 -18.39
CA VAL A 95 -4.05 -16.02 -17.56
C VAL A 95 -5.32 -15.94 -18.41
N GLY A 96 -6.48 -16.15 -17.80
CA GLY A 96 -7.75 -16.15 -18.50
C GLY A 96 -8.91 -15.70 -17.63
N GLY A 97 -9.97 -15.25 -18.28
CA GLY A 97 -11.18 -14.82 -17.58
C GLY A 97 -12.25 -14.20 -18.47
N PRO A 98 -13.48 -14.05 -17.95
CA PRO A 98 -14.60 -13.46 -18.67
C PRO A 98 -14.50 -11.93 -18.77
N PHE A 99 -14.97 -11.38 -19.89
CA PHE A 99 -15.31 -9.96 -20.01
C PHE A 99 -16.81 -9.80 -20.10
N THR A 100 -17.42 -9.01 -19.22
CA THR A 100 -18.80 -8.57 -19.40
C THR A 100 -18.82 -7.18 -20.03
N THR A 101 -19.24 -7.07 -21.29
CA THR A 101 -19.51 -5.74 -21.86
C THR A 101 -20.79 -5.16 -21.26
N ALA A 102 -20.86 -3.83 -21.09
CA ALA A 102 -22.05 -3.09 -20.65
C ALA A 102 -23.28 -3.21 -21.60
N GLY A 103 -23.24 -4.11 -22.59
CA GLY A 103 -24.33 -4.45 -23.51
C GLY A 103 -24.72 -5.93 -23.55
N GLY A 104 -24.21 -6.76 -22.63
CA GLY A 104 -24.60 -8.17 -22.50
C GLY A 104 -23.94 -9.14 -23.49
N GLY A 105 -22.87 -8.73 -24.17
CA GLY A 105 -21.97 -9.67 -24.85
C GLY A 105 -20.80 -10.03 -23.94
N SER A 106 -20.52 -11.33 -23.78
CA SER A 106 -19.26 -11.77 -23.21
C SER A 106 -18.20 -11.91 -24.31
N SER A 107 -16.96 -11.52 -24.02
CA SER A 107 -15.80 -11.86 -24.84
C SER A 107 -14.69 -12.33 -23.93
N GLU A 108 -14.52 -13.63 -23.84
CA GLU A 108 -13.52 -14.26 -23.01
C GLU A 108 -12.15 -14.13 -23.66
N MET A 109 -11.11 -14.19 -22.85
CA MET A 109 -9.74 -14.13 -23.35
C MET A 109 -8.83 -15.02 -22.55
N LEU A 110 -7.90 -15.60 -23.29
CA LEU A 110 -6.68 -16.19 -22.80
C LEU A 110 -5.51 -15.29 -23.21
N ALA A 111 -4.62 -14.97 -22.29
CA ALA A 111 -3.37 -14.27 -22.57
C ALA A 111 -2.20 -15.15 -22.14
N LYS A 112 -1.18 -15.21 -23.00
CA LYS A 112 0.04 -15.98 -22.76
C LYS A 112 1.24 -15.06 -22.59
N THR A 113 2.15 -15.39 -21.70
CA THR A 113 3.49 -14.78 -21.63
C THR A 113 4.57 -15.85 -21.80
N ASP A 114 5.71 -15.43 -22.35
CA ASP A 114 6.95 -16.23 -22.48
C ASP A 114 8.17 -15.42 -21.96
N ASP A 115 7.93 -14.31 -21.24
CA ASP A 115 8.96 -13.40 -20.72
C ASP A 115 8.68 -12.89 -19.30
N GLY A 116 7.84 -13.62 -18.57
CA GLY A 116 7.52 -13.39 -17.17
C GLY A 116 6.55 -12.23 -16.94
N GLY A 117 5.73 -11.91 -17.95
CA GLY A 117 4.72 -10.86 -17.91
C GLY A 117 5.19 -9.49 -18.42
N GLN A 118 6.38 -9.40 -19.04
CA GLN A 118 6.82 -8.16 -19.68
C GLN A 118 6.02 -7.89 -20.96
N THR A 119 5.66 -8.95 -21.68
CA THR A 119 4.74 -8.92 -22.80
C THR A 119 3.72 -10.05 -22.73
N TRP A 120 2.53 -9.78 -23.27
CA TRP A 120 1.40 -10.68 -23.29
C TRP A 120 0.89 -10.86 -24.72
N ASP A 121 0.82 -12.10 -25.18
CA ASP A 121 0.17 -12.52 -26.41
C ASP A 121 -1.31 -12.78 -26.15
N ILE A 122 -2.14 -11.81 -26.54
CA ILE A 122 -3.58 -11.82 -26.29
C ILE A 122 -4.29 -12.66 -27.36
N ARG A 123 -5.02 -13.69 -26.91
CA ARG A 123 -5.76 -14.60 -27.80
C ARG A 123 -7.26 -14.34 -27.68
N SER A 124 -7.74 -13.40 -28.49
CA SER A 124 -9.12 -12.88 -28.45
C SER A 124 -10.06 -13.47 -29.52
N SER A 125 -9.67 -14.55 -30.20
CA SER A 125 -10.44 -15.14 -31.30
C SER A 125 -11.25 -16.38 -30.89
N PHE A 126 -11.31 -16.69 -29.60
CA PHE A 126 -12.00 -17.85 -29.08
C PHE A 126 -13.26 -17.39 -28.34
N ASN A 127 -14.41 -17.97 -28.67
CA ASN A 127 -15.64 -17.79 -27.89
C ASN A 127 -15.66 -18.92 -26.87
N PHE A 128 -15.41 -18.60 -25.60
CA PHE A 128 -15.54 -19.55 -24.52
C PHE A 128 -16.91 -19.33 -23.85
N ASN A 129 -17.45 -20.31 -23.13
CA ASN A 129 -18.59 -20.04 -22.25
C ASN A 129 -18.04 -19.81 -20.86
N ASN A 130 -17.83 -18.57 -20.41
CA ASN A 130 -17.39 -18.22 -19.05
C ASN A 130 -16.17 -19.03 -18.53
N PHE A 131 -14.98 -18.46 -18.66
CA PHE A 131 -13.72 -19.06 -18.20
C PHE A 131 -13.67 -19.08 -16.67
N ASN A 132 -13.56 -20.26 -16.05
CA ASN A 132 -13.50 -20.41 -14.60
C ASN A 132 -12.12 -20.83 -14.10
N ASP A 133 -11.50 -21.84 -14.72
CA ASP A 133 -10.22 -22.37 -14.27
C ASP A 133 -9.38 -22.96 -15.44
N ILE A 134 -8.06 -23.04 -15.29
CA ILE A 134 -7.10 -23.52 -16.29
C ILE A 134 -5.95 -24.32 -15.67
N GLU A 135 -5.69 -25.50 -16.24
CA GLU A 135 -4.56 -26.32 -15.82
C GLU A 135 -3.83 -26.93 -17.02
N PHE A 136 -2.52 -27.13 -16.90
CA PHE A 136 -1.71 -27.82 -17.91
C PHE A 136 -0.98 -29.02 -17.33
N LEU A 137 -1.02 -30.14 -18.08
CA LEU A 137 -0.19 -31.31 -17.80
C LEU A 137 1.27 -31.07 -18.21
N ASP A 138 1.46 -30.33 -19.30
CA ASP A 138 2.77 -29.93 -19.81
C ASP A 138 2.65 -28.68 -20.69
N ALA A 139 3.76 -28.14 -21.18
CA ALA A 139 3.79 -26.93 -22.02
C ALA A 139 3.03 -27.05 -23.36
N GLN A 140 2.50 -28.22 -23.73
CA GLN A 140 1.73 -28.45 -24.95
C GLN A 140 0.27 -28.80 -24.67
N ASN A 141 -0.02 -29.49 -23.57
CA ASN A 141 -1.33 -30.06 -23.27
C ASN A 141 -1.96 -29.38 -22.05
N GLY A 142 -3.09 -28.72 -22.25
CA GLY A 142 -3.81 -27.98 -21.21
C GLY A 142 -5.32 -27.97 -21.42
N TRP A 143 -6.04 -27.67 -20.34
CA TRP A 143 -7.49 -27.71 -20.26
C TRP A 143 -8.03 -26.48 -19.55
N VAL A 144 -9.26 -26.09 -19.90
CA VAL A 144 -9.98 -24.98 -19.27
C VAL A 144 -11.37 -25.47 -18.89
N ALA A 145 -11.75 -25.30 -17.63
CA ALA A 145 -13.11 -25.48 -17.15
C ALA A 145 -13.96 -24.23 -17.48
N SER A 146 -15.20 -24.47 -17.87
CA SER A 146 -16.09 -23.44 -18.41
C SER A 146 -17.56 -23.72 -18.08
N ALA A 147 -18.40 -22.70 -18.28
CA ALA A 147 -19.85 -22.80 -18.12
C ALA A 147 -20.51 -23.83 -19.06
N ASN A 148 -21.70 -24.30 -18.69
CA ASN A 148 -22.50 -25.29 -19.40
C ASN A 148 -21.79 -26.63 -19.65
N GLY A 149 -20.89 -27.03 -18.76
CA GLY A 149 -20.18 -28.30 -18.80
C GLY A 149 -19.09 -28.36 -19.89
N GLU A 150 -18.77 -27.23 -20.53
CA GLU A 150 -17.76 -27.16 -21.57
C GLU A 150 -16.36 -27.28 -20.97
N ILE A 151 -15.53 -28.10 -21.60
CA ILE A 151 -14.11 -28.24 -21.30
C ILE A 151 -13.36 -27.97 -22.59
N LEU A 152 -12.50 -26.97 -22.58
CA LEU A 152 -11.62 -26.70 -23.70
C LEU A 152 -10.31 -27.44 -23.47
N PHE A 153 -9.68 -27.91 -24.54
CA PHE A 153 -8.37 -28.52 -24.49
C PHE A 153 -7.47 -28.07 -25.65
N THR A 154 -6.19 -28.01 -25.36
CA THR A 154 -5.13 -27.77 -26.34
C THR A 154 -4.12 -28.91 -26.32
N SER A 155 -3.43 -29.12 -27.44
CA SER A 155 -2.30 -30.06 -27.57
C SER A 155 -1.11 -29.43 -28.30
N ASP A 156 -1.15 -28.10 -28.47
CA ASP A 156 -0.14 -27.31 -29.17
C ASP A 156 0.26 -26.05 -28.40
N GLY A 157 0.13 -26.08 -27.07
CA GLY A 157 0.55 -24.98 -26.19
C GLY A 157 -0.39 -23.77 -26.30
N GLY A 158 -1.68 -24.02 -26.48
CA GLY A 158 -2.72 -23.01 -26.52
C GLY A 158 -2.87 -22.28 -27.86
N GLU A 159 -2.18 -22.71 -28.93
CA GLU A 159 -2.31 -22.14 -30.28
C GLU A 159 -3.68 -22.44 -30.87
N ASN A 160 -4.18 -23.65 -30.64
CA ASN A 160 -5.53 -24.05 -30.99
C ASN A 160 -6.20 -24.74 -29.80
N TRP A 161 -7.49 -24.44 -29.66
CA TRP A 161 -8.36 -25.02 -28.65
C TRP A 161 -9.50 -25.79 -29.32
N SER A 162 -9.80 -26.96 -28.79
CA SER A 162 -10.97 -27.77 -29.13
C SER A 162 -11.82 -27.93 -27.88
N SER A 163 -13.12 -28.24 -28.00
CA SER A 163 -13.97 -28.47 -26.83
C SER A 163 -14.60 -29.86 -26.79
N VAL A 164 -14.80 -30.33 -25.57
CA VAL A 164 -15.61 -31.48 -25.18
C VAL A 164 -16.58 -31.02 -24.09
N THR A 165 -17.58 -31.84 -23.79
CA THR A 165 -18.55 -31.53 -22.73
C THR A 165 -18.57 -32.66 -21.71
N ALA A 166 -18.39 -32.33 -20.44
CA ALA A 166 -18.55 -33.29 -19.34
C ALA A 166 -20.00 -33.40 -18.87
N GLY A 167 -20.73 -32.28 -18.85
CA GLY A 167 -22.08 -32.18 -18.28
C GLY A 167 -22.91 -31.04 -18.88
N THR A 168 -23.88 -30.52 -18.12
CA THR A 168 -24.71 -29.36 -18.52
C THR A 168 -24.57 -28.16 -17.60
N GLU A 169 -23.95 -28.34 -16.44
CA GLU A 169 -23.81 -27.30 -15.40
C GLU A 169 -22.45 -26.63 -15.50
N ASP A 170 -22.30 -25.46 -14.88
CA ASP A 170 -21.05 -24.71 -14.89
C ASP A 170 -19.97 -25.44 -14.11
N LEU A 171 -18.78 -25.57 -14.71
CA LEU A 171 -17.61 -26.21 -14.10
C LEU A 171 -16.77 -25.12 -13.44
N LEU A 172 -16.55 -25.22 -12.14
CA LEU A 172 -15.89 -24.20 -11.33
C LEU A 172 -14.39 -24.45 -11.17
N ASP A 173 -13.98 -25.71 -11.20
CA ASP A 173 -12.59 -26.12 -10.96
C ASP A 173 -12.20 -27.36 -11.78
N PHE A 174 -10.94 -27.44 -12.20
CA PHE A 174 -10.32 -28.50 -12.98
C PHE A 174 -9.06 -29.01 -12.27
N HIS A 175 -8.93 -30.33 -12.14
CA HIS A 175 -7.77 -30.92 -11.48
C HIS A 175 -7.18 -32.13 -12.23
N ILE A 176 -5.89 -32.06 -12.56
CA ILE A 176 -5.10 -33.11 -13.19
C ILE A 176 -4.38 -33.92 -12.13
N VAL A 177 -4.82 -35.18 -11.94
CA VAL A 177 -4.19 -36.08 -10.97
C VAL A 177 -2.95 -36.75 -11.55
N ASN A 178 -3.00 -37.11 -12.84
CA ASN A 178 -1.90 -37.69 -13.60
C ASN A 178 -2.18 -37.62 -15.11
N ASP A 179 -1.30 -38.20 -15.94
CA ASP A 179 -1.37 -38.19 -17.41
C ASP A 179 -2.65 -38.76 -18.04
N THR A 180 -3.51 -39.42 -17.27
CA THR A 180 -4.76 -40.01 -17.77
C THR A 180 -5.99 -39.67 -16.93
N THR A 181 -5.82 -39.32 -15.65
CA THR A 181 -6.92 -39.15 -14.70
C THR A 181 -7.13 -37.68 -14.36
N PHE A 182 -8.26 -37.13 -14.77
CA PHE A 182 -8.65 -35.74 -14.53
C PHE A 182 -9.99 -35.68 -13.82
N TRP A 183 -10.23 -34.58 -13.12
CA TRP A 183 -11.47 -34.30 -12.43
C TRP A 183 -11.95 -32.89 -12.71
N VAL A 184 -13.27 -32.70 -12.67
CA VAL A 184 -13.89 -31.37 -12.66
C VAL A 184 -15.02 -31.32 -11.64
N ALA A 185 -15.08 -30.22 -10.90
CA ALA A 185 -16.14 -29.90 -9.95
C ALA A 185 -16.94 -28.68 -10.44
N GLY A 186 -18.19 -28.54 -9.98
CA GLY A 186 -19.01 -27.41 -10.36
C GLY A 186 -20.40 -27.37 -9.76
N GLU A 187 -21.25 -26.52 -10.34
CA GLU A 187 -22.59 -26.22 -9.83
C GLU A 187 -23.52 -27.43 -9.83
N SER A 188 -24.54 -27.37 -8.95
CA SER A 188 -25.62 -28.37 -8.86
C SER A 188 -25.14 -29.81 -8.65
N GLY A 189 -24.06 -29.97 -7.89
CA GLY A 189 -23.46 -31.25 -7.50
C GLY A 189 -22.67 -31.90 -8.62
N SER A 190 -22.20 -31.11 -9.59
CA SER A 190 -21.49 -31.61 -10.76
C SER A 190 -20.08 -32.05 -10.40
N LEU A 191 -19.86 -33.35 -10.44
CA LEU A 191 -18.55 -33.96 -10.28
C LEU A 191 -18.33 -34.98 -11.38
N TYR A 192 -17.32 -34.76 -12.22
CA TYR A 192 -16.99 -35.65 -13.32
C TYR A 192 -15.53 -36.10 -13.27
N LYS A 193 -15.30 -37.32 -13.73
CA LYS A 193 -13.98 -37.94 -13.83
C LYS A 193 -13.70 -38.32 -15.28
N SER A 194 -12.47 -38.11 -15.71
CA SER A 194 -11.91 -38.71 -16.91
C SER A 194 -10.81 -39.70 -16.54
N THR A 195 -10.68 -40.78 -17.32
CA THR A 195 -9.57 -41.76 -17.21
C THR A 195 -8.85 -41.96 -18.55
N ASP A 196 -9.11 -41.07 -19.50
CA ASP A 196 -8.54 -41.07 -20.86
C ASP A 196 -8.06 -39.67 -21.27
N ALA A 197 -7.46 -38.96 -20.32
CA ALA A 197 -6.88 -37.63 -20.49
C ALA A 197 -7.89 -36.59 -21.04
N GLY A 198 -9.09 -36.56 -20.44
CA GLY A 198 -10.13 -35.59 -20.74
C GLY A 198 -10.87 -35.86 -22.05
N SER A 199 -10.64 -37.00 -22.71
CA SER A 199 -11.31 -37.34 -23.97
C SER A 199 -12.77 -37.72 -23.75
N THR A 200 -13.06 -38.42 -22.65
CA THR A 200 -14.40 -38.76 -22.18
C THR A 200 -14.54 -38.53 -20.68
N TRP A 201 -15.77 -38.26 -20.26
CA TRP A 201 -16.11 -37.89 -18.89
C TRP A 201 -17.29 -38.73 -18.40
N GLU A 202 -17.20 -39.18 -17.15
CA GLU A 202 -18.27 -39.87 -16.45
C GLU A 202 -18.61 -39.16 -15.14
N SER A 203 -19.89 -39.11 -14.79
CA SER A 203 -20.32 -38.54 -13.51
C SER A 203 -19.82 -39.44 -12.38
N ALA A 204 -19.04 -38.84 -11.49
CA ALA A 204 -18.29 -39.52 -10.45
C ALA A 204 -18.92 -39.40 -9.06
N ILE A 205 -20.04 -38.69 -8.94
CA ILE A 205 -20.87 -38.71 -7.75
C ILE A 205 -22.13 -39.55 -8.01
N GLN A 206 -22.16 -40.75 -7.42
CA GLN A 206 -23.41 -41.43 -7.12
C GLN A 206 -23.77 -41.03 -5.70
N ILE A 207 -24.73 -40.11 -5.52
CA ILE A 207 -25.23 -39.74 -4.19
C ILE A 207 -26.01 -40.94 -3.62
N ASP A 208 -25.29 -41.97 -3.18
CA ASP A 208 -25.85 -42.99 -2.29
C ASP A 208 -26.02 -42.30 -0.94
N THR A 209 -27.26 -41.93 -0.63
CA THR A 209 -27.72 -41.23 0.57
C THR A 209 -26.96 -41.65 1.84
N VAL A 210 -25.88 -40.95 2.19
CA VAL A 210 -25.18 -41.15 3.46
C VAL A 210 -26.00 -40.44 4.52
N SER A 211 -26.82 -41.22 5.23
CA SER A 211 -27.58 -40.73 6.37
C SER A 211 -26.65 -40.58 7.57
N TYR A 212 -26.09 -39.40 7.76
CA TYR A 212 -25.51 -39.00 9.04
C TYR A 212 -26.62 -38.41 9.93
N SER A 213 -26.59 -38.68 11.24
CA SER A 213 -27.68 -38.34 12.16
C SER A 213 -27.90 -36.83 12.27
N GLY A 214 -28.79 -36.29 11.43
CA GLY A 214 -29.14 -34.86 11.39
C GLY A 214 -29.07 -34.24 9.99
N PHE A 215 -28.33 -34.84 9.06
CA PHE A 215 -28.19 -34.36 7.68
C PHE A 215 -29.21 -35.02 6.76
N GLN A 216 -29.95 -34.23 5.97
CA GLN A 216 -30.84 -34.71 4.92
C GLN A 216 -30.17 -34.51 3.56
N ASN A 217 -29.28 -35.46 3.19
CA ASN A 217 -28.72 -35.74 1.86
C ASN A 217 -28.05 -34.56 1.11
N LEU A 218 -26.85 -34.79 0.56
CA LEU A 218 -26.32 -33.93 -0.52
C LEU A 218 -27.38 -33.86 -1.61
N ARG A 219 -27.73 -32.65 -2.02
CA ARG A 219 -28.75 -32.41 -3.04
C ARG A 219 -28.06 -32.25 -4.37
N SER A 220 -28.78 -32.55 -5.45
CA SER A 220 -28.38 -32.19 -6.82
C SER A 220 -28.43 -30.67 -7.07
N SER A 221 -28.33 -29.86 -6.03
CA SER A 221 -28.41 -28.40 -6.05
C SER A 221 -27.35 -27.77 -5.14
N ASP A 222 -26.42 -28.57 -4.62
CA ASP A 222 -25.32 -28.13 -3.78
C ASP A 222 -24.12 -27.86 -4.70
N ASP A 223 -23.45 -26.72 -4.59
CA ASP A 223 -22.36 -26.36 -5.50
C ASP A 223 -21.01 -26.90 -4.97
N LEU A 224 -20.16 -27.39 -5.88
CA LEU A 224 -18.83 -27.92 -5.56
C LEU A 224 -17.79 -26.91 -6.08
N TYR A 225 -17.05 -26.27 -5.18
CA TYR A 225 -16.20 -25.13 -5.52
C TYR A 225 -14.81 -25.52 -5.97
N ASN A 226 -14.16 -26.46 -5.28
CA ASN A 226 -12.78 -26.82 -5.54
C ASN A 226 -12.53 -28.31 -5.21
N ILE A 227 -11.59 -28.92 -5.92
CA ILE A 227 -11.20 -30.33 -5.86
C ILE A 227 -9.67 -30.49 -5.88
N ALA A 228 -9.16 -31.20 -4.87
CA ALA A 228 -7.72 -31.44 -4.75
C ALA A 228 -7.42 -32.92 -4.48
N PHE A 229 -6.34 -33.46 -5.07
CA PHE A 229 -5.89 -34.83 -4.86
C PHE A 229 -4.45 -34.91 -4.37
N THR A 230 -4.22 -35.74 -3.35
CA THR A 230 -2.86 -36.10 -2.89
C THR A 230 -2.22 -37.17 -3.78
N ASP A 231 -3.05 -38.05 -4.36
CA ASP A 231 -2.66 -39.11 -5.28
C ASP A 231 -3.89 -39.62 -6.08
N ASP A 232 -3.72 -40.68 -6.87
CA ASP A 232 -4.79 -41.25 -7.70
C ASP A 232 -5.91 -41.97 -6.92
N GLN A 233 -5.77 -42.12 -5.60
CA GLN A 233 -6.74 -42.74 -4.71
C GLN A 233 -7.41 -41.74 -3.76
N THR A 234 -6.67 -40.75 -3.27
CA THR A 234 -7.06 -39.91 -2.14
C THR A 234 -7.21 -38.46 -2.57
N GLY A 235 -8.43 -37.94 -2.46
CA GLY A 235 -8.75 -36.57 -2.81
C GLY A 235 -9.96 -36.03 -2.07
N TYR A 236 -10.17 -34.74 -2.22
CA TYR A 236 -11.06 -33.90 -1.45
C TYR A 236 -11.89 -33.03 -2.38
N VAL A 237 -13.12 -32.76 -1.97
CA VAL A 237 -13.99 -31.80 -2.64
C VAL A 237 -14.66 -30.95 -1.58
N ILE A 238 -14.65 -29.64 -1.78
CA ILE A 238 -15.38 -28.70 -0.93
C ILE A 238 -16.57 -28.10 -1.67
N GLY A 239 -17.59 -27.74 -0.91
CA GLY A 239 -18.81 -27.19 -1.49
C GLY A 239 -19.76 -26.60 -0.45
N GLU A 240 -20.91 -26.12 -0.92
CA GLU A 240 -21.94 -25.52 -0.08
C GLU A 240 -23.31 -26.19 -0.22
N THR A 241 -24.09 -26.18 0.86
CA THR A 241 -25.49 -26.60 0.83
C THR A 241 -26.43 -25.51 1.35
N TYR A 242 -27.60 -25.41 0.71
CA TYR A 242 -28.62 -24.39 0.97
C TYR A 242 -29.62 -24.75 2.08
N ASN A 243 -29.25 -25.64 3.01
CA ASN A 243 -30.20 -26.19 3.99
C ASN A 243 -30.28 -25.37 5.28
N SER A 244 -31.31 -24.52 5.42
CA SER A 244 -31.58 -23.68 6.61
C SER A 244 -30.51 -22.64 6.98
N GLY A 245 -29.57 -22.39 6.07
CA GLY A 245 -28.40 -21.53 6.17
C GLY A 245 -27.43 -21.96 5.07
N PHE A 246 -26.45 -21.13 4.75
CA PHE A 246 -25.31 -21.52 3.91
C PHE A 246 -24.34 -22.30 4.80
N VAL A 247 -24.10 -23.57 4.49
CA VAL A 247 -23.20 -24.44 5.27
C VAL A 247 -22.19 -25.07 4.32
N GLY A 248 -20.89 -24.88 4.61
CA GLY A 248 -19.80 -25.55 3.90
C GLY A 248 -19.68 -27.03 4.29
N PHE A 249 -19.24 -27.87 3.36
CA PHE A 249 -18.93 -29.28 3.62
C PHE A 249 -17.65 -29.73 2.91
N ILE A 250 -17.09 -30.85 3.38
CA ILE A 250 -15.91 -31.48 2.80
C ILE A 250 -16.23 -32.94 2.52
N LEU A 251 -16.03 -33.36 1.27
CA LEU A 251 -16.05 -34.75 0.84
C LEU A 251 -14.63 -35.24 0.68
N LYS A 252 -14.43 -36.53 0.95
CA LYS A 252 -13.19 -37.24 0.67
C LYS A 252 -13.42 -38.58 0.06
N THR A 253 -12.52 -38.94 -0.84
CA THR A 253 -12.34 -40.28 -1.35
C THR A 253 -10.99 -40.84 -0.92
N THR A 254 -10.91 -42.16 -0.82
CA THR A 254 -9.65 -42.92 -0.61
C THR A 254 -9.58 -44.12 -1.57
N ASP A 255 -10.47 -44.16 -2.57
CA ASP A 255 -10.63 -45.25 -3.53
C ASP A 255 -10.74 -44.74 -4.98
N GLY A 256 -10.12 -43.58 -5.24
CA GLY A 256 -10.07 -42.95 -6.55
C GLY A 256 -11.45 -42.44 -7.00
N GLY A 257 -12.29 -42.03 -6.05
CA GLY A 257 -13.64 -41.51 -6.27
C GLY A 257 -14.66 -42.58 -6.65
N THR A 258 -14.41 -43.84 -6.32
CA THR A 258 -15.44 -44.89 -6.40
C THR A 258 -16.51 -44.64 -5.33
N SER A 259 -16.12 -44.09 -4.18
CA SER A 259 -17.00 -43.59 -3.14
C SER A 259 -16.46 -42.30 -2.53
N TRP A 260 -17.39 -41.47 -2.05
CA TRP A 260 -17.12 -40.22 -1.36
C TRP A 260 -17.80 -40.23 0.01
N SER A 261 -17.07 -39.81 1.03
CA SER A 261 -17.57 -39.68 2.41
C SER A 261 -17.40 -38.25 2.90
N VAL A 262 -18.41 -37.75 3.60
CA VAL A 262 -18.30 -36.49 4.35
C VAL A 262 -17.38 -36.72 5.55
N ILE A 263 -16.30 -35.93 5.69
CA ILE A 263 -15.42 -36.03 6.87
C ILE A 263 -15.87 -35.07 7.96
N ASP A 264 -16.28 -33.86 7.60
CA ASP A 264 -16.70 -32.84 8.56
C ASP A 264 -17.94 -32.07 8.09
N TYR A 265 -18.72 -31.60 9.06
CA TYR A 265 -19.96 -30.84 8.89
C TYR A 265 -20.10 -29.85 10.05
N ASP A 266 -20.76 -28.71 9.82
CA ASP A 266 -21.05 -27.64 10.81
C ASP A 266 -20.03 -26.49 10.86
N PHE A 267 -19.36 -26.19 9.74
CA PHE A 267 -18.72 -24.88 9.60
C PHE A 267 -19.81 -23.83 9.39
N GLU A 268 -19.84 -22.80 10.25
CA GLU A 268 -20.58 -21.56 9.96
C GLU A 268 -20.00 -20.81 8.74
N HIS A 269 -18.92 -21.33 8.14
CA HIS A 269 -18.17 -20.77 7.02
C HIS A 269 -18.44 -21.54 5.71
N LEU A 270 -18.44 -20.79 4.61
CA LEU A 270 -18.34 -21.29 3.24
C LEU A 270 -16.86 -21.42 2.86
N PHE A 271 -16.45 -22.52 2.23
CA PHE A 271 -15.10 -22.66 1.70
C PHE A 271 -15.13 -22.56 0.19
N TYR A 272 -14.21 -21.77 -0.35
CA TYR A 272 -14.06 -21.56 -1.79
C TYR A 272 -12.85 -22.29 -2.35
N ASP A 273 -11.85 -22.55 -1.50
CA ASP A 273 -10.59 -23.13 -1.92
C ASP A 273 -10.03 -24.14 -0.89
N ILE A 274 -9.34 -25.16 -1.40
CA ILE A 274 -8.68 -26.23 -0.66
C ILE A 274 -7.31 -26.54 -1.28
N GLU A 275 -6.25 -26.42 -0.47
CA GLU A 275 -4.89 -26.69 -0.92
C GLU A 275 -4.21 -27.78 -0.08
N LEU A 276 -3.40 -28.61 -0.74
CA LEU A 276 -2.77 -29.80 -0.16
C LEU A 276 -1.26 -29.64 -0.08
N GLY A 277 -0.75 -29.44 1.14
CA GLY A 277 0.66 -29.20 1.38
C GLY A 277 1.53 -30.43 1.12
N SER A 278 2.76 -30.19 0.68
CA SER A 278 3.78 -31.23 0.41
C SER A 278 4.14 -32.10 1.63
N ASN A 279 3.79 -31.64 2.83
CA ASN A 279 3.96 -32.29 4.12
C ASN A 279 2.72 -33.11 4.58
N GLY A 280 1.65 -33.14 3.79
CA GLY A 280 0.39 -33.81 4.12
C GLY A 280 -0.58 -32.97 4.94
N GLU A 281 -0.32 -31.66 5.05
CA GLU A 281 -1.23 -30.68 5.65
C GLU A 281 -2.32 -30.30 4.64
N ILE A 282 -3.50 -29.92 5.15
CA ILE A 282 -4.63 -29.46 4.34
C ILE A 282 -5.02 -28.08 4.82
N ILE A 283 -5.11 -27.12 3.90
CA ILE A 283 -5.61 -25.78 4.18
C ILE A 283 -6.95 -25.58 3.48
N LEU A 284 -7.88 -24.94 4.18
CA LEU A 284 -9.15 -24.48 3.62
C LEU A 284 -9.26 -22.97 3.75
N ALA A 285 -9.70 -22.32 2.69
CA ALA A 285 -9.96 -20.89 2.66
C ALA A 285 -11.46 -20.59 2.52
N GLY A 286 -11.99 -19.73 3.38
CA GLY A 286 -13.43 -19.47 3.40
C GLY A 286 -13.91 -18.31 4.29
N GLY A 287 -15.24 -18.11 4.35
CA GLY A 287 -15.88 -17.09 5.19
C GLY A 287 -17.37 -17.28 5.50
N VAL A 288 -17.87 -16.63 6.55
CA VAL A 288 -19.29 -16.69 6.96
C VAL A 288 -20.14 -15.75 6.10
N ASN A 289 -21.14 -16.29 5.41
CA ASN A 289 -22.14 -15.51 4.68
C ASN A 289 -23.36 -15.18 5.56
N ASN A 290 -23.13 -14.48 6.69
CA ASN A 290 -24.22 -14.02 7.56
C ASN A 290 -24.52 -12.54 7.27
N PHE A 291 -25.78 -12.24 6.94
CA PHE A 291 -26.32 -10.88 6.73
C PHE A 291 -26.33 -10.01 8.01
N THR A 292 -25.51 -10.31 9.01
CA THR A 292 -25.31 -9.54 10.24
C THR A 292 -23.89 -8.97 10.25
N GLU A 293 -23.71 -7.79 10.85
CA GLU A 293 -22.55 -6.87 10.75
C GLU A 293 -21.14 -7.43 11.12
N THR A 294 -20.97 -8.74 11.29
CA THR A 294 -19.69 -9.39 11.59
C THR A 294 -19.51 -10.64 10.69
N SER A 295 -19.18 -10.44 9.42
CA SER A 295 -18.66 -11.53 8.58
C SER A 295 -17.27 -11.91 9.08
N GLN A 296 -17.08 -13.17 9.49
CA GLN A 296 -15.79 -13.71 9.91
C GLN A 296 -15.23 -14.62 8.81
N ASN A 297 -14.00 -14.38 8.39
CA ASN A 297 -13.29 -15.26 7.46
C ASN A 297 -12.52 -16.32 8.25
N ALA A 298 -12.35 -17.50 7.66
CA ALA A 298 -11.63 -18.59 8.29
C ALA A 298 -10.63 -19.21 7.31
N ILE A 299 -9.35 -19.21 7.71
CA ILE A 299 -8.37 -20.14 7.14
C ILE A 299 -8.28 -21.29 8.14
N LEU A 300 -8.61 -22.49 7.69
CA LEU A 300 -8.56 -23.69 8.51
C LEU A 300 -7.42 -24.59 8.08
N HIS A 301 -6.92 -25.37 9.03
CA HIS A 301 -5.77 -26.23 8.85
C HIS A 301 -5.99 -27.59 9.47
N SER A 302 -5.60 -28.64 8.76
CA SER A 302 -5.62 -30.01 9.26
C SER A 302 -4.30 -30.73 9.00
N SER A 303 -3.71 -31.24 10.07
CA SER A 303 -2.49 -32.07 10.05
C SER A 303 -2.75 -33.55 10.21
N ASP A 304 -4.02 -33.95 10.20
CA ASP A 304 -4.47 -35.31 10.42
C ASP A 304 -5.51 -35.74 9.39
N ASP A 305 -5.28 -35.32 8.14
CA ASP A 305 -5.97 -35.84 6.96
C ASP A 305 -7.47 -35.50 6.99
N GLY A 306 -7.79 -34.31 7.53
CA GLY A 306 -9.12 -33.74 7.66
C GLY A 306 -9.90 -34.20 8.89
N THR A 307 -9.27 -34.92 9.84
CA THR A 307 -9.95 -35.48 11.02
C THR A 307 -10.21 -34.42 12.09
N THR A 308 -9.29 -33.47 12.24
CA THR A 308 -9.41 -32.29 13.11
C THR A 308 -8.93 -31.04 12.38
N TRP A 309 -9.54 -29.90 12.73
CA TRP A 309 -9.27 -28.61 12.14
C TRP A 309 -8.83 -27.60 13.20
N GLY A 310 -7.70 -26.94 12.98
CA GLY A 310 -7.27 -25.74 13.66
C GLY A 310 -7.67 -24.49 12.86
N VAL A 311 -7.94 -23.39 13.55
CA VAL A 311 -8.19 -22.09 12.93
C VAL A 311 -6.85 -21.35 12.87
N LEU A 312 -6.39 -21.02 11.67
CA LEU A 312 -5.18 -20.23 11.47
C LEU A 312 -5.46 -18.72 11.54
N SER A 313 -6.64 -18.26 11.09
CA SER A 313 -7.08 -16.86 11.17
C SER A 313 -8.59 -16.74 11.27
N ASP A 314 -9.09 -15.84 12.14
CA ASP A 314 -10.50 -15.44 12.30
C ASP A 314 -10.70 -13.92 12.13
N GLY A 315 -10.45 -13.40 10.92
CA GLY A 315 -10.51 -11.95 10.66
C GLY A 315 -11.93 -11.37 10.66
N ALA A 316 -12.08 -10.16 11.22
CA ALA A 316 -13.27 -9.31 11.09
C ALA A 316 -13.22 -8.49 9.78
N GLY A 317 -14.10 -8.77 8.83
CA GLY A 317 -14.24 -7.98 7.59
C GLY A 317 -14.81 -8.80 6.43
N PRO A 318 -15.50 -8.18 5.46
CA PRO A 318 -16.06 -8.90 4.31
C PRO A 318 -14.93 -9.25 3.32
N VAL A 319 -14.39 -10.46 3.42
CA VAL A 319 -13.50 -11.00 2.37
C VAL A 319 -14.25 -12.15 1.72
N THR A 320 -15.04 -11.79 0.73
CA THR A 320 -15.62 -12.73 -0.21
C THR A 320 -14.53 -13.07 -1.23
N TRP A 321 -14.25 -14.35 -1.46
CA TRP A 321 -13.19 -14.89 -2.33
C TRP A 321 -11.77 -14.93 -1.72
N PHE A 322 -11.28 -16.17 -1.59
CA PHE A 322 -9.92 -16.53 -1.20
C PHE A 322 -9.41 -17.60 -2.15
N ASP A 323 -8.13 -17.49 -2.48
CA ASP A 323 -7.35 -18.54 -3.13
C ASP A 323 -6.01 -18.69 -2.41
N ILE A 324 -5.53 -19.92 -2.31
CA ILE A 324 -4.35 -20.33 -1.55
C ILE A 324 -3.50 -21.26 -2.42
N ASP A 325 -2.18 -21.05 -2.39
CA ASP A 325 -1.24 -22.00 -2.98
C ASP A 325 -0.07 -22.33 -2.03
N GLU A 326 0.56 -23.47 -2.26
CA GLU A 326 1.69 -24.00 -1.50
C GLU A 326 2.93 -24.21 -2.36
N PHE A 327 4.10 -23.91 -1.79
CA PHE A 327 5.36 -24.38 -2.34
C PHE A 327 6.36 -24.77 -1.24
N GLU A 328 6.66 -26.07 -1.17
CA GLU A 328 7.65 -26.66 -0.25
C GLU A 328 7.41 -26.27 1.23
N GLY A 329 6.14 -26.20 1.64
CA GLY A 329 5.69 -25.87 3.00
C GLY A 329 5.52 -24.37 3.27
N ASN A 330 5.73 -23.50 2.27
CA ASN A 330 5.36 -22.09 2.33
C ASN A 330 3.99 -21.89 1.71
N TRP A 331 3.15 -21.09 2.35
CA TRP A 331 1.78 -20.88 1.95
C TRP A 331 1.56 -19.42 1.60
N LEU A 332 0.69 -19.20 0.62
CA LEU A 332 0.33 -17.87 0.15
C LEU A 332 -1.17 -17.84 -0.04
N ALA A 333 -1.81 -16.78 0.45
CA ALA A 333 -3.23 -16.56 0.30
C ALA A 333 -3.48 -15.17 -0.30
N VAL A 334 -4.46 -15.09 -1.20
CA VAL A 334 -4.93 -13.84 -1.79
C VAL A 334 -6.45 -13.69 -1.64
N GLY A 335 -6.96 -12.46 -1.70
CA GLY A 335 -8.40 -12.23 -1.64
C GLY A 335 -8.85 -10.79 -1.89
N ALA A 336 -10.01 -10.44 -1.32
CA ALA A 336 -10.69 -9.17 -1.57
C ALA A 336 -9.84 -7.93 -1.29
N SER A 337 -10.12 -6.85 -2.04
CA SER A 337 -9.42 -5.55 -1.94
C SER A 337 -7.90 -5.62 -2.10
N GLY A 338 -7.38 -6.63 -2.81
CA GLY A 338 -5.97 -6.79 -3.10
C GLY A 338 -5.14 -7.33 -1.94
N ALA A 339 -5.81 -7.94 -0.95
CA ALA A 339 -5.16 -8.56 0.19
C ALA A 339 -4.27 -9.72 -0.26
N THR A 340 -3.01 -9.71 0.17
CA THR A 340 -2.05 -10.80 -0.01
C THR A 340 -1.39 -11.11 1.33
N THR A 341 -1.27 -12.38 1.70
CA THR A 341 -0.53 -12.78 2.92
C THR A 341 0.25 -14.07 2.71
N THR A 342 1.49 -14.11 3.18
CA THR A 342 2.35 -15.30 3.19
C THR A 342 2.48 -15.84 4.60
N PHE A 343 2.44 -17.16 4.76
CA PHE A 343 2.61 -17.77 6.08
C PHE A 343 3.31 -19.12 6.01
N THR A 344 3.93 -19.49 7.14
CA THR A 344 4.47 -20.83 7.38
C THR A 344 3.77 -21.45 8.59
N LEU A 345 3.38 -22.72 8.50
CA LEU A 345 2.63 -23.42 9.55
C LEU A 345 3.42 -23.67 10.86
N SER A 346 4.68 -23.23 10.96
CA SER A 346 5.49 -23.38 12.18
C SER A 346 5.00 -22.55 13.37
N ASP A 347 4.09 -21.60 13.13
CA ASP A 347 3.81 -20.53 14.09
C ASP A 347 2.43 -20.64 14.76
N ASP A 348 1.61 -21.66 14.45
CA ASP A 348 0.26 -21.93 15.03
C ASP A 348 -0.75 -20.75 15.01
N THR A 349 -0.36 -19.60 14.44
CA THR A 349 -1.15 -18.39 14.28
C THR A 349 -0.77 -17.72 12.97
N LEU A 350 -1.74 -17.52 12.07
CA LEU A 350 -1.56 -16.69 10.88
C LEU A 350 -1.65 -15.24 11.35
N ASN A 351 -0.59 -14.46 11.14
CA ASN A 351 -0.60 -13.04 11.47
C ASN A 351 -1.38 -12.30 10.36
N THR A 352 -2.71 -12.47 10.33
CA THR A 352 -3.63 -11.85 9.36
C THR A 352 -4.09 -10.47 9.76
N ASP A 353 -3.30 -9.75 10.56
CA ASP A 353 -3.52 -8.32 10.77
C ASP A 353 -3.14 -7.52 9.51
N LEU A 354 -3.79 -7.87 8.40
CA LEU A 354 -3.88 -7.07 7.20
C LEU A 354 -4.41 -5.70 7.64
N ILE A 355 -3.65 -4.68 7.32
CA ILE A 355 -3.95 -3.27 7.60
C ILE A 355 -5.26 -2.86 6.88
N THR A 356 -5.76 -3.68 5.95
CA THR A 356 -6.97 -3.47 5.15
C THR A 356 -8.21 -3.25 6.02
N GLY A 357 -8.93 -2.17 5.74
CA GLY A 357 -10.25 -1.91 6.32
C GLY A 357 -10.26 -0.98 7.54
N TYR A 358 -9.11 -0.69 8.16
CA TYR A 358 -9.01 0.24 9.29
C TYR A 358 -8.64 1.66 8.83
N ASN A 359 -9.29 2.69 9.36
CA ASN A 359 -8.84 4.06 9.25
C ASN A 359 -7.59 4.25 10.12
N ILE A 360 -6.51 4.70 9.51
CA ILE A 360 -5.28 5.04 10.22
C ILE A 360 -5.35 6.52 10.57
N SER A 361 -5.39 6.86 11.86
CA SER A 361 -5.55 8.24 12.33
C SER A 361 -4.25 9.03 12.25
N ASP A 362 -3.14 8.41 12.66
CA ASP A 362 -1.85 9.10 12.77
C ASP A 362 -0.65 8.15 12.54
N VAL A 363 0.49 8.73 12.20
CA VAL A 363 1.75 8.04 11.91
C VAL A 363 2.95 8.85 12.42
N SER A 364 3.92 8.16 13.03
CA SER A 364 5.13 8.79 13.55
C SER A 364 6.37 7.96 13.26
N PHE A 365 7.44 8.62 12.79
CA PHE A 365 8.73 7.99 12.47
C PHE A 365 9.87 8.71 13.17
N VAL A 366 10.69 7.95 13.90
CA VAL A 366 11.91 8.48 14.52
C VAL A 366 13.09 8.53 13.54
N ASN A 367 13.09 7.63 12.53
CA ASN A 367 14.13 7.56 11.51
C ASN A 367 13.60 6.85 10.24
N GLU A 368 14.46 6.69 9.23
CA GLU A 368 14.08 6.13 7.93
C GLU A 368 13.62 4.66 7.98
N THR A 369 13.82 3.95 9.10
CA THR A 369 13.43 2.54 9.24
C THR A 369 12.47 2.25 10.39
N HIS A 370 12.37 3.11 11.41
CA HIS A 370 11.53 2.88 12.59
C HIS A 370 10.35 3.84 12.64
N GLY A 371 9.14 3.28 12.65
CA GLY A 371 7.90 4.05 12.73
C GLY A 371 6.75 3.27 13.35
N ALA A 372 5.68 3.98 13.65
CA ALA A 372 4.45 3.44 14.21
C ALA A 372 3.24 4.19 13.66
N PHE A 373 2.11 3.50 13.54
CA PHE A 373 0.82 4.12 13.26
C PHE A 373 -0.27 3.53 14.15
N VAL A 374 -1.39 4.24 14.24
CA VAL A 374 -2.54 3.86 15.07
C VAL A 374 -3.86 3.93 14.32
N THR A 375 -4.87 3.16 14.77
CA THR A 375 -6.16 3.06 14.07
C THR A 375 -7.35 3.65 14.84
N GLU A 376 -8.30 4.20 14.10
CA GLU A 376 -9.51 4.87 14.62
C GLU A 376 -10.80 4.29 14.01
N GLU A 377 -11.29 3.16 14.56
CA GLU A 377 -12.52 2.50 14.10
C GLU A 377 -13.62 2.45 15.17
N ARG A 378 -13.40 3.08 16.34
CA ARG A 378 -14.26 2.95 17.54
C ARG A 378 -14.57 1.50 17.94
N VAL A 379 -13.84 0.55 17.38
CA VAL A 379 -13.91 -0.90 17.59
C VAL A 379 -12.51 -1.44 17.33
N ASN A 380 -11.96 -2.15 18.31
CA ASN A 380 -10.71 -2.89 18.19
C ASN A 380 -9.53 -2.03 17.73
N GLY A 381 -9.26 -0.92 18.41
CA GLY A 381 -8.12 -0.03 18.15
C GLY A 381 -6.78 -0.76 18.19
N LYS A 382 -5.92 -0.47 17.21
CA LYS A 382 -4.65 -1.16 16.99
C LYS A 382 -3.47 -0.20 16.98
N ILE A 383 -2.30 -0.73 17.36
CA ILE A 383 -1.01 -0.09 17.15
C ILE A 383 -0.13 -0.99 16.30
N PHE A 384 0.38 -0.44 15.21
CA PHE A 384 1.33 -1.12 14.33
C PHE A 384 2.71 -0.46 14.42
N THR A 385 3.77 -1.25 14.33
CA THR A 385 5.14 -0.74 14.22
C THR A 385 5.88 -1.33 13.02
N THR A 386 6.92 -0.62 12.59
CA THR A 386 7.84 -1.07 11.55
C THR A 386 9.28 -0.83 11.99
N THR A 387 10.18 -1.71 11.55
CA THR A 387 11.64 -1.57 11.74
C THR A 387 12.42 -1.54 10.42
N ASP A 388 11.71 -1.60 9.29
CA ASP A 388 12.25 -1.64 7.93
C ASP A 388 11.77 -0.48 7.02
N GLY A 389 11.16 0.55 7.62
CA GLY A 389 10.70 1.74 6.90
C GLY A 389 9.32 1.58 6.27
N GLY A 390 8.49 0.68 6.82
CA GLY A 390 7.16 0.39 6.35
C GLY A 390 7.12 -0.55 5.15
N ALA A 391 8.19 -1.32 4.91
CA ALA A 391 8.12 -2.44 3.98
C ALA A 391 7.28 -3.58 4.60
N THR A 392 7.41 -3.78 5.91
CA THR A 392 6.51 -4.60 6.72
C THR A 392 6.02 -3.83 7.94
N TRP A 393 4.83 -4.20 8.41
CA TRP A 393 4.21 -3.67 9.63
C TRP A 393 3.74 -4.82 10.51
N GLU A 394 4.03 -4.74 11.80
CA GLU A 394 3.60 -5.71 12.80
C GLU A 394 2.50 -5.09 13.67
N ASN A 395 1.38 -5.78 13.86
CA ASN A 395 0.42 -5.39 14.89
C ASN A 395 0.93 -5.82 16.27
N ASN A 396 1.33 -4.86 17.10
CA ASN A 396 1.88 -5.15 18.42
C ASN A 396 0.87 -4.98 19.57
N LEU A 397 -0.30 -4.39 19.31
CA LEU A 397 -1.35 -4.22 20.32
C LEU A 397 -2.74 -4.10 19.67
N THR A 398 -3.64 -5.01 20.03
CA THR A 398 -5.09 -4.91 19.74
C THR A 398 -5.87 -4.67 21.03
N LEU A 399 -6.70 -3.63 21.04
CA LEU A 399 -7.55 -3.29 22.16
C LEU A 399 -9.02 -3.65 21.89
N GLU A 400 -9.45 -4.81 22.38
CA GLU A 400 -10.82 -5.31 22.15
C GLU A 400 -11.93 -4.38 22.70
N GLY A 401 -13.06 -4.40 21.98
CA GLY A 401 -14.26 -3.65 22.29
C GLY A 401 -14.25 -2.27 21.66
N ARG A 402 -15.02 -1.32 22.22
CA ARG A 402 -15.15 0.01 21.65
C ARG A 402 -13.98 0.92 22.02
N LYS A 403 -12.78 0.56 21.57
CA LYS A 403 -11.55 1.30 21.82
C LYS A 403 -10.93 1.73 20.50
N ASP A 404 -10.30 2.88 20.49
CA ASP A 404 -9.58 3.46 19.35
C ASP A 404 -8.40 4.31 19.82
N PHE A 405 -7.55 4.67 18.87
CA PHE A 405 -6.39 5.53 19.07
C PHE A 405 -6.48 6.77 18.17
N ALA A 406 -6.11 7.92 18.73
CA ALA A 406 -6.16 9.21 18.04
C ALA A 406 -4.79 9.63 17.47
N ALA A 407 -3.71 9.46 18.24
CA ALA A 407 -2.39 9.94 17.86
C ALA A 407 -1.24 9.10 18.42
N VAL A 408 -0.08 9.16 17.79
CA VAL A 408 1.13 8.39 18.13
C VAL A 408 2.39 9.25 18.04
N ALA A 409 3.30 9.08 19.00
CA ALA A 409 4.60 9.75 19.01
C ALA A 409 5.73 8.73 19.18
N TYR A 410 6.57 8.58 18.15
CA TYR A 410 7.80 7.79 18.17
C TYR A 410 8.97 8.70 18.57
N VAL A 411 9.32 8.67 19.85
CA VAL A 411 10.17 9.71 20.49
C VAL A 411 11.65 9.47 20.24
N ASP A 412 12.09 8.22 20.41
CA ASP A 412 13.45 7.78 20.16
C ASP A 412 13.43 6.32 19.70
N ASN A 413 14.59 5.69 19.52
CA ASN A 413 14.69 4.30 19.06
C ASN A 413 14.03 3.25 19.96
N ASN A 414 13.48 3.59 21.13
CA ASN A 414 12.80 2.64 22.01
C ASN A 414 11.43 3.13 22.47
N ASN A 415 11.25 4.44 22.61
CA ASN A 415 10.10 5.04 23.25
C ASN A 415 9.01 5.40 22.24
N ILE A 416 7.85 4.75 22.36
CA ILE A 416 6.66 5.03 21.56
C ILE A 416 5.49 5.31 22.50
N TRP A 417 4.77 6.39 22.24
CA TRP A 417 3.56 6.76 22.97
C TRP A 417 2.37 6.74 22.04
N ALA A 418 1.24 6.20 22.50
CA ALA A 418 -0.02 6.21 21.78
C ALA A 418 -1.14 6.68 22.71
N ILE A 419 -2.03 7.52 22.19
CA ILE A 419 -3.18 8.05 22.93
C ILE A 419 -4.48 7.69 22.23
N GLY A 420 -5.54 7.50 23.01
CA GLY A 420 -6.83 7.03 22.51
C GLY A 420 -7.90 6.98 23.59
N GLU A 421 -8.96 6.23 23.33
CA GLU A 421 -10.15 6.20 24.18
C GLU A 421 -10.79 4.82 24.32
N ASP A 422 -11.45 4.61 25.46
CA ASP A 422 -12.38 3.50 25.69
C ASP A 422 -13.81 4.05 25.81
N HIS A 423 -14.65 3.73 24.82
CA HIS A 423 -16.00 4.26 24.67
C HIS A 423 -17.03 3.38 25.40
N PHE A 424 -17.90 4.03 26.18
CA PHE A 424 -19.04 3.37 26.82
C PHE A 424 -20.31 4.21 26.73
N THR A 425 -21.44 3.62 27.11
CA THR A 425 -22.72 4.32 27.09
C THR A 425 -22.70 5.48 28.09
N GLY A 426 -22.57 6.70 27.60
CA GLY A 426 -22.59 7.93 28.40
C GLY A 426 -21.24 8.63 28.59
N GLY A 427 -20.17 8.19 27.90
CA GLY A 427 -18.87 8.87 27.88
C GLY A 427 -17.72 8.00 27.34
N SER A 428 -16.52 8.54 27.40
CA SER A 428 -15.25 7.83 27.14
C SER A 428 -14.28 8.06 28.30
N VAL A 429 -13.25 7.21 28.41
CA VAL A 429 -12.10 7.41 29.30
C VAL A 429 -10.81 7.30 28.50
N TRP A 430 -9.79 8.04 28.94
CA TRP A 430 -8.51 8.12 28.26
C TRP A 430 -7.74 6.80 28.27
N LEU A 431 -7.10 6.52 27.14
CA LEU A 431 -6.11 5.49 26.97
C LEU A 431 -4.78 6.17 26.62
N ILE A 432 -3.77 5.95 27.44
CA ILE A 432 -2.40 6.38 27.17
C ILE A 432 -1.54 5.13 27.31
N TYR A 433 -0.84 4.78 26.24
CA TYR A 433 0.02 3.60 26.18
C TYR A 433 1.44 4.02 25.87
N HIS A 434 2.40 3.34 26.50
CA HIS A 434 3.82 3.55 26.31
C HIS A 434 4.53 2.22 26.09
N SER A 435 5.37 2.18 25.06
CA SER A 435 6.37 1.15 24.85
C SER A 435 7.77 1.75 25.06
N SER A 436 8.65 0.96 25.68
CA SER A 436 10.06 1.31 25.91
C SER A 436 11.03 0.33 25.23
N ASP A 437 10.51 -0.46 24.29
CA ASP A 437 11.19 -1.56 23.61
C ASP A 437 10.74 -1.68 22.14
N GLN A 438 10.63 -0.54 21.44
CA GLN A 438 10.30 -0.47 20.00
C GLN A 438 8.91 -0.99 19.63
N GLY A 439 7.98 -1.00 20.58
CA GLY A 439 6.63 -1.52 20.36
C GLY A 439 6.45 -2.99 20.70
N ALA A 440 7.51 -3.71 21.11
CA ALA A 440 7.39 -5.13 21.45
C ALA A 440 6.49 -5.37 22.68
N THR A 441 6.50 -4.46 23.66
CA THR A 441 5.57 -4.48 24.79
C THR A 441 4.96 -3.12 25.06
N TRP A 442 3.69 -3.12 25.46
CA TRP A 442 2.90 -1.92 25.70
C TRP A 442 2.33 -1.90 27.11
N ASN A 443 2.47 -0.76 27.79
CA ASN A 443 1.94 -0.55 29.13
C ASN A 443 0.96 0.61 29.12
N LYS A 444 -0.24 0.42 29.69
CA LYS A 444 -1.17 1.52 29.96
C LYS A 444 -0.61 2.41 31.06
N ILE A 445 -0.57 3.71 30.83
CA ILE A 445 -0.04 4.71 31.75
C ILE A 445 -1.19 5.38 32.52
N GLU A 446 -1.08 5.40 33.85
CA GLU A 446 -1.99 6.14 34.72
C GLU A 446 -1.38 7.51 35.05
N ILE A 447 -1.98 8.57 34.53
CA ILE A 447 -1.45 9.95 34.65
C ILE A 447 -1.87 10.67 35.95
N GLY A 448 -2.37 9.95 36.95
CA GLY A 448 -2.74 10.52 38.26
C GLY A 448 -3.97 11.44 38.26
N ILE A 449 -4.70 11.53 37.15
CA ILE A 449 -6.02 12.17 37.03
C ILE A 449 -7.09 11.11 37.30
N ALA A 450 -8.08 11.42 38.13
CA ALA A 450 -9.11 10.45 38.47
C ALA A 450 -9.95 10.10 37.24
N GLU A 451 -10.34 8.83 37.06
CA GLU A 451 -11.06 8.36 35.86
C GLU A 451 -12.32 9.18 35.53
N HIS A 452 -13.03 9.68 36.54
CA HIS A 452 -14.22 10.52 36.37
C HIS A 452 -13.92 11.95 35.89
N GLU A 453 -12.66 12.37 35.91
CA GLU A 453 -12.16 13.66 35.39
C GLU A 453 -11.49 13.50 34.01
N GLN A 454 -11.30 12.25 33.55
CA GLN A 454 -10.84 11.90 32.20
C GLN A 454 -12.03 11.88 31.24
N THR A 455 -12.70 13.02 31.16
CA THR A 455 -13.85 13.22 30.27
C THR A 455 -13.36 13.86 28.98
N ASN A 456 -14.03 13.56 27.85
CA ASN A 456 -13.74 14.10 26.52
C ASN A 456 -12.48 13.52 25.87
N SER A 457 -12.28 13.83 24.59
CA SER A 457 -11.34 13.10 23.74
C SER A 457 -9.88 13.47 23.94
N LEU A 458 -8.96 12.50 23.78
CA LEU A 458 -7.54 12.78 23.57
C LEU A 458 -7.32 13.00 22.07
N VAL A 459 -6.66 14.09 21.70
CA VAL A 459 -6.66 14.55 20.30
C VAL A 459 -5.27 14.59 19.67
N ASP A 460 -4.24 15.00 20.43
CA ASP A 460 -2.88 15.15 19.86
C ASP A 460 -1.80 14.89 20.93
N ILE A 461 -0.67 14.33 20.51
CA ILE A 461 0.51 14.08 21.33
C ILE A 461 1.77 14.47 20.58
N GLN A 462 2.62 15.27 21.23
CA GLN A 462 3.88 15.71 20.65
C GLN A 462 5.00 15.62 21.68
N PHE A 463 6.11 14.99 21.31
CA PHE A 463 7.37 15.09 22.03
C PHE A 463 8.35 16.00 21.29
N ILE A 464 9.02 16.87 22.05
CA ILE A 464 10.06 17.77 21.53
C ILE A 464 11.43 17.10 21.60
N ASP A 465 11.63 16.31 22.65
CA ASP A 465 12.77 15.43 22.86
C ASP A 465 12.34 14.24 23.74
N ASP A 466 13.31 13.43 24.18
CA ASP A 466 13.07 12.25 25.01
C ASP A 466 12.60 12.56 26.44
N GLN A 467 12.59 13.83 26.85
CA GLN A 467 12.20 14.26 28.20
C GLN A 467 10.92 15.11 28.20
N VAL A 468 10.75 15.99 27.21
CA VAL A 468 9.68 16.99 27.16
C VAL A 468 8.63 16.61 26.12
N GLY A 469 7.38 16.49 26.57
CA GLY A 469 6.25 16.18 25.72
C GLY A 469 4.95 16.80 26.22
N PHE A 470 3.98 16.88 25.32
CA PHE A 470 2.67 17.48 25.52
C PHE A 470 1.59 16.54 25.02
N ILE A 471 0.46 16.49 25.73
CA ILE A 471 -0.77 15.83 25.27
C ILE A 471 -1.88 16.87 25.29
N LYS A 472 -2.58 17.01 24.17
CA LYS A 472 -3.82 17.77 24.08
C LYS A 472 -4.99 16.80 24.24
N ALA A 473 -5.85 17.10 25.22
CA ALA A 473 -7.19 16.58 25.32
C ALA A 473 -8.16 17.72 24.96
N GLU A 474 -9.40 17.42 24.57
CA GLU A 474 -10.43 18.42 24.21
C GLU A 474 -10.48 19.57 25.24
N ASP A 475 -10.47 19.27 26.54
CA ASP A 475 -10.58 20.26 27.61
C ASP A 475 -9.29 20.53 28.41
N LYS A 476 -8.16 19.90 28.07
CA LYS A 476 -6.92 19.98 28.87
C LYS A 476 -5.64 19.97 28.03
N LEU A 477 -4.62 20.63 28.56
CA LEU A 477 -3.24 20.49 28.11
C LEU A 477 -2.40 19.83 29.22
N LEU A 478 -1.69 18.76 28.88
CA LEU A 478 -0.80 18.03 29.77
C LEU A 478 0.65 18.23 29.30
N LYS A 479 1.58 18.27 30.25
CA LYS A 479 3.02 18.37 29.99
C LYS A 479 3.82 17.39 30.83
N THR A 480 4.80 16.75 30.21
CA THR A 480 5.86 15.99 30.87
C THR A 480 7.22 16.68 30.67
N THR A 481 8.12 16.47 31.63
CA THR A 481 9.54 16.90 31.58
C THR A 481 10.48 15.80 32.05
N ASP A 482 9.96 14.58 32.18
CA ASP A 482 10.64 13.38 32.69
C ASP A 482 10.36 12.14 31.81
N GLY A 483 10.15 12.38 30.51
CA GLY A 483 9.93 11.34 29.51
C GLY A 483 8.62 10.60 29.67
N GLY A 484 7.59 11.28 30.18
CA GLY A 484 6.25 10.71 30.41
C GLY A 484 6.11 9.90 31.70
N SER A 485 7.14 9.87 32.57
CA SER A 485 7.03 9.25 33.89
C SER A 485 5.98 9.94 34.76
N THR A 486 5.86 11.27 34.61
CA THR A 486 4.77 12.06 35.17
C THR A 486 4.22 13.05 34.16
N TRP A 487 2.90 13.27 34.22
CA TRP A 487 2.17 14.22 33.39
C TRP A 487 1.47 15.24 34.29
N ASN A 488 1.69 16.52 34.03
CA ASN A 488 1.10 17.61 34.80
C ASN A 488 0.10 18.39 33.95
N THR A 489 -1.10 18.62 34.48
CA THR A 489 -2.09 19.49 33.83
C THR A 489 -1.65 20.94 33.91
N ILE A 490 -1.58 21.60 32.74
CA ILE A 490 -1.40 23.04 32.63
C ILE A 490 -2.76 23.68 32.86
N SER A 491 -2.83 24.64 33.79
CA SER A 491 -4.09 25.32 34.10
C SER A 491 -4.57 26.15 32.91
N GLU A 492 -5.86 26.09 32.60
CA GLU A 492 -6.49 26.93 31.57
C GLU A 492 -6.49 28.40 32.03
N PRO A 493 -5.93 29.34 31.23
CA PRO A 493 -6.00 30.76 31.55
C PRO A 493 -7.36 31.38 31.19
N ASP A 494 -7.77 32.41 31.93
CA ASP A 494 -9.10 33.08 31.79
C ASP A 494 -9.42 33.63 30.38
N ASN A 495 -8.42 33.75 29.49
CA ASN A 495 -8.55 34.42 28.20
C ASN A 495 -8.66 33.48 26.99
N ILE A 496 -8.63 32.15 27.21
CA ILE A 496 -8.82 31.13 26.18
C ILE A 496 -9.68 29.98 26.76
N SER A 497 -10.25 29.14 25.89
CA SER A 497 -10.83 27.85 26.29
C SER A 497 -10.07 26.73 25.60
N TYR A 498 -9.60 25.72 26.34
CA TYR A 498 -8.88 24.61 25.71
C TYR A 498 -9.77 23.81 24.76
N SER A 499 -11.10 23.84 24.93
CA SER A 499 -12.10 23.25 24.04
C SER A 499 -12.12 23.82 22.62
N ASP A 500 -11.45 24.96 22.40
CA ASP A 500 -11.45 25.62 21.10
C ASP A 500 -10.27 25.15 20.23
N PHE A 501 -9.42 24.26 20.75
CA PHE A 501 -8.18 23.83 20.10
C PHE A 501 -8.10 22.32 19.98
N GLU A 502 -7.68 21.83 18.82
CA GLU A 502 -7.56 20.40 18.52
C GLU A 502 -6.11 19.96 18.30
N MET A 503 -5.23 20.88 17.89
CA MET A 503 -3.86 20.59 17.47
C MET A 503 -2.85 21.40 18.26
N ILE A 504 -1.68 20.81 18.54
CA ILE A 504 -0.53 21.47 19.17
C ILE A 504 0.68 21.50 18.23
N ALA A 505 1.47 22.57 18.31
CA ALA A 505 2.76 22.66 17.65
C ALA A 505 3.78 23.34 18.56
N PHE A 506 4.44 22.58 19.42
CA PHE A 506 5.53 23.07 20.25
C PHE A 506 6.88 22.94 19.52
N GLN A 507 7.77 23.91 19.75
CA GLN A 507 9.14 23.95 19.20
C GLN A 507 10.20 23.85 20.31
N SER A 508 9.76 24.03 21.56
CA SER A 508 10.59 23.93 22.75
C SER A 508 9.67 23.75 23.95
N GLU A 509 10.26 23.53 25.13
CA GLU A 509 9.52 23.46 26.39
C GLU A 509 8.64 24.69 26.69
N ASP A 510 9.06 25.87 26.20
CA ASP A 510 8.43 27.16 26.52
C ASP A 510 7.65 27.76 25.34
N ASN A 511 8.02 27.44 24.09
CA ASN A 511 7.44 28.06 22.89
C ASN A 511 6.59 27.07 22.09
N GLY A 512 5.33 27.41 21.88
CA GLY A 512 4.42 26.60 21.08
C GLY A 512 3.13 27.31 20.70
N TRP A 513 2.37 26.64 19.83
CA TRP A 513 1.07 27.09 19.33
C TRP A 513 -0.01 26.03 19.59
N MET A 514 -1.24 26.50 19.70
CA MET A 514 -2.44 25.68 19.63
C MET A 514 -3.35 26.21 18.53
N ALA A 515 -4.01 25.32 17.82
CA ALA A 515 -4.98 25.69 16.81
C ALA A 515 -6.20 24.75 16.82
N GLY A 516 -7.35 25.32 16.49
CA GLY A 516 -8.61 24.60 16.33
C GLY A 516 -9.75 25.59 16.11
N GLN A 517 -10.88 25.08 15.64
CA GLN A 517 -12.01 25.90 15.19
C GLN A 517 -11.49 27.05 14.29
N GLU A 518 -11.77 28.31 14.65
CA GLU A 518 -11.34 29.49 13.90
C GLU A 518 -10.21 30.27 14.63
N THR A 519 -9.47 29.63 15.56
CA THR A 519 -8.54 30.31 16.49
C THR A 519 -7.12 29.71 16.49
N ILE A 520 -6.11 30.59 16.58
CA ILE A 520 -4.71 30.22 16.82
C ILE A 520 -4.18 30.97 18.05
N ALA A 521 -3.61 30.25 18.99
CA ALA A 521 -2.97 30.81 20.19
C ALA A 521 -1.48 30.47 20.24
N TYR A 522 -0.69 31.35 20.86
CA TYR A 522 0.75 31.21 21.05
C TYR A 522 1.14 31.34 22.52
N THR A 523 2.11 30.55 22.96
CA THR A 523 2.76 30.66 24.27
C THR A 523 4.27 30.80 24.14
N SER A 524 4.86 31.52 25.09
CA SER A 524 6.33 31.68 25.25
C SER A 524 6.82 31.30 26.65
N ASP A 525 5.93 30.72 27.47
CA ASP A 525 6.16 30.32 28.85
C ASP A 525 5.60 28.92 29.16
N GLY A 526 5.51 28.07 28.14
CA GLY A 526 5.15 26.66 28.27
C GLY A 526 3.67 26.43 28.60
N GLY A 527 2.80 27.32 28.15
CA GLY A 527 1.34 27.25 28.31
C GLY A 527 0.81 27.94 29.58
N ALA A 528 1.66 28.60 30.36
CA ALA A 528 1.20 29.36 31.53
C ALA A 528 0.39 30.60 31.13
N THR A 529 0.74 31.22 29.99
CA THR A 529 -0.05 32.26 29.35
C THR A 529 -0.14 32.05 27.84
N TRP A 530 -1.25 32.49 27.25
CA TRP A 530 -1.53 32.39 25.83
C TRP A 530 -1.92 33.73 25.24
N SER A 531 -1.34 34.07 24.08
CA SER A 531 -1.74 35.20 23.26
C SER A 531 -2.45 34.72 22.00
N ILE A 532 -3.67 35.21 21.75
CA ILE A 532 -4.37 34.96 20.48
C ILE A 532 -3.60 35.61 19.34
N ARG A 533 -3.27 34.80 18.34
CA ARG A 533 -2.53 35.13 17.12
C ARG A 533 -3.45 35.28 15.91
N TYR A 534 -4.57 34.57 15.94
CA TYR A 534 -5.61 34.62 14.92
C TYR A 534 -6.94 34.25 15.57
N GLU A 535 -8.01 34.94 15.19
CA GLU A 535 -9.39 34.66 15.60
C GLU A 535 -10.31 35.31 14.56
N GLU A 536 -11.23 34.53 14.00
CA GLU A 536 -12.34 35.03 13.19
C GLU A 536 -13.69 34.72 13.86
N ASP A 537 -14.69 35.57 13.56
CA ASP A 537 -16.06 35.43 14.08
C ASP A 537 -16.98 34.91 12.97
N GLY A 538 -17.14 33.58 12.87
CA GLY A 538 -18.28 32.89 12.28
C GLY A 538 -18.33 32.81 10.74
N PHE A 539 -18.44 31.55 10.26
CA PHE A 539 -18.45 31.08 8.86
C PHE A 539 -17.07 30.93 8.21
N ALA A 540 -15.98 31.02 8.98
CA ALA A 540 -14.67 30.63 8.48
C ALA A 540 -14.59 29.09 8.45
N PRO A 541 -13.82 28.49 7.53
CA PRO A 541 -13.54 27.07 7.59
C PRO A 541 -12.68 26.75 8.83
N GLU A 542 -12.96 25.62 9.47
CA GLU A 542 -12.26 25.22 10.69
C GLU A 542 -10.79 24.84 10.38
N ILE A 543 -9.88 25.13 11.30
CA ILE A 543 -8.47 24.74 11.20
C ILE A 543 -8.37 23.25 11.46
N THR A 544 -7.80 22.53 10.48
CA THR A 544 -7.63 21.08 10.53
C THR A 544 -6.24 20.67 11.01
N ASN A 545 -5.21 21.47 10.75
CA ASN A 545 -3.83 21.15 11.15
C ASN A 545 -2.94 22.41 11.22
N ILE A 546 -1.88 22.36 12.02
CA ILE A 546 -0.89 23.42 12.21
C ILE A 546 0.53 22.88 12.20
N TYR A 547 1.42 23.53 11.45
CA TYR A 547 2.82 23.14 11.33
C TYR A 547 3.73 24.36 11.43
N PHE A 548 4.77 24.27 12.26
CA PHE A 548 5.84 25.26 12.33
C PHE A 548 7.17 24.64 11.93
N LEU A 549 7.83 25.25 10.94
CA LEU A 549 9.18 24.89 10.50
C LEU A 549 10.24 25.39 11.50
N ASP A 550 9.98 26.57 12.05
CA ASP A 550 10.79 27.22 13.07
C ASP A 550 9.92 28.19 13.87
N SER A 551 10.49 28.93 14.82
CA SER A 551 9.73 29.84 15.68
C SER A 551 9.06 31.03 14.97
N SER A 552 9.36 31.26 13.69
CA SER A 552 8.86 32.37 12.89
C SER A 552 8.00 31.92 11.70
N THR A 553 8.33 30.81 11.06
CA THR A 553 7.67 30.34 9.84
C THR A 553 6.72 29.19 10.15
N GLY A 554 5.44 29.38 9.85
CA GLY A 554 4.40 28.39 10.09
C GLY A 554 3.29 28.40 9.06
N TYR A 555 2.53 27.32 9.02
CA TYR A 555 1.45 27.04 8.10
C TYR A 555 0.27 26.44 8.84
N VAL A 556 -0.93 26.76 8.39
CA VAL A 556 -2.16 26.09 8.83
C VAL A 556 -2.96 25.66 7.61
N THR A 557 -3.61 24.51 7.74
CA THR A 557 -4.63 24.03 6.82
C THR A 557 -6.00 24.18 7.46
N MET A 558 -7.02 24.35 6.62
CA MET A 558 -8.39 24.50 7.03
C MET A 558 -9.31 23.64 6.16
N GLU A 559 -10.56 23.49 6.59
CA GLU A 559 -11.62 22.91 5.78
C GLU A 559 -11.73 23.63 4.41
N ARG A 560 -12.33 22.93 3.45
CA ARG A 560 -12.61 23.41 2.09
C ARG A 560 -11.36 23.76 1.29
N GLY A 561 -10.19 23.34 1.75
CA GLY A 561 -8.91 23.49 1.06
C GLY A 561 -8.22 24.82 1.29
N ASP A 562 -8.66 25.58 2.29
CA ASP A 562 -8.07 26.86 2.66
C ASP A 562 -6.77 26.66 3.45
N MET A 563 -5.84 27.61 3.32
CA MET A 563 -4.52 27.56 3.96
C MET A 563 -4.03 28.97 4.30
N MET A 564 -3.25 29.09 5.38
CA MET A 564 -2.54 30.33 5.70
C MET A 564 -1.06 30.07 6.02
N LYS A 565 -0.23 31.09 5.79
CA LYS A 565 1.20 31.12 6.14
C LYS A 565 1.52 32.31 7.04
N THR A 566 2.43 32.12 7.97
CA THR A 566 3.09 33.18 8.74
C THR A 566 4.62 33.11 8.57
N THR A 567 5.29 34.26 8.69
CA THR A 567 6.76 34.39 8.73
C THR A 567 7.23 35.22 9.92
N ASP A 568 6.34 35.46 10.90
CA ASP A 568 6.60 36.24 12.10
C ASP A 568 6.04 35.60 13.38
N GLY A 569 5.88 34.27 13.38
CA GLY A 569 5.45 33.49 14.55
C GLY A 569 3.94 33.58 14.82
N GLY A 570 3.16 33.94 13.80
CA GLY A 570 1.71 34.11 13.88
C GLY A 570 1.26 35.50 14.28
N GLU A 571 2.14 36.51 14.33
CA GLU A 571 1.69 37.91 14.52
C GLU A 571 0.86 38.38 13.33
N ASN A 572 1.18 37.90 12.13
CA ASN A 572 0.39 38.09 10.92
C ASN A 572 0.27 36.77 10.14
N TRP A 573 -0.94 36.49 9.67
CA TRP A 573 -1.25 35.37 8.78
C TRP A 573 -1.64 35.87 7.41
N THR A 574 -1.13 35.22 6.37
CA THR A 574 -1.45 35.49 4.97
C THR A 574 -2.16 34.28 4.40
N GLU A 575 -3.40 34.47 3.91
CA GLU A 575 -4.12 33.45 3.15
C GLU A 575 -3.36 33.07 1.89
N LEU A 576 -3.23 31.76 1.67
CA LEU A 576 -2.78 31.17 0.42
C LEU A 576 -4.02 30.88 -0.44
N THR A 577 -3.87 30.93 -1.76
CA THR A 577 -5.04 30.73 -2.64
C THR A 577 -5.54 29.28 -2.53
N PRO A 578 -6.83 29.03 -2.23
CA PRO A 578 -7.36 27.68 -2.13
C PRO A 578 -7.24 26.93 -3.46
N LEU A 579 -6.70 25.73 -3.36
CA LEU A 579 -6.30 24.89 -4.51
C LEU A 579 -7.35 23.83 -4.83
N THR A 580 -8.23 23.58 -3.87
CA THR A 580 -9.23 22.52 -3.82
C THR A 580 -10.46 23.04 -3.08
N THR A 581 -11.52 22.23 -3.04
CA THR A 581 -12.72 22.46 -2.23
C THR A 581 -12.93 21.36 -1.18
N PHE A 582 -11.90 20.57 -0.95
CA PHE A 582 -11.88 19.38 -0.09
C PHE A 582 -10.90 19.63 1.05
N ASP A 583 -11.14 18.99 2.18
CA ASP A 583 -10.40 19.28 3.41
C ASP A 583 -8.95 18.78 3.29
N LEU A 584 -8.04 19.49 3.96
CA LEU A 584 -6.61 19.21 3.99
C LEU A 584 -6.25 18.82 5.42
N ASN A 585 -5.75 17.60 5.63
CA ASN A 585 -5.69 16.99 6.95
C ASN A 585 -4.27 16.93 7.53
N GLY A 586 -3.25 16.87 6.66
CA GLY A 586 -1.84 16.78 7.08
C GLY A 586 -0.93 17.64 6.22
N LEU A 587 0.16 18.13 6.81
CA LEU A 587 1.17 18.92 6.11
C LEU A 587 2.57 18.69 6.66
N HIS A 588 3.56 18.80 5.78
CA HIS A 588 4.97 18.76 6.15
C HIS A 588 5.78 19.71 5.27
N PHE A 589 6.57 20.61 5.86
CA PHE A 589 7.43 21.54 5.13
C PHE A 589 8.91 21.28 5.40
N PHE A 590 9.69 21.12 4.32
CA PHE A 590 11.15 20.95 4.38
C PHE A 590 11.90 22.28 4.45
N SER A 591 11.24 23.37 4.05
CA SER A 591 11.77 24.73 4.08
C SER A 591 10.62 25.73 3.96
N GLU A 592 10.92 27.03 4.08
CA GLU A 592 9.95 28.11 3.86
C GLU A 592 9.33 28.09 2.45
N ASP A 593 10.01 27.46 1.48
CA ASP A 593 9.55 27.41 0.09
C ASP A 593 8.96 26.06 -0.30
N SER A 594 9.29 24.96 0.40
CA SER A 594 9.01 23.61 -0.08
C SER A 594 8.30 22.75 0.94
N GLY A 595 7.15 22.20 0.58
CA GLY A 595 6.36 21.32 1.43
C GLY A 595 5.30 20.53 0.68
N LEU A 596 4.70 19.61 1.41
CA LEU A 596 3.61 18.73 0.99
C LEU A 596 2.41 18.91 1.90
N VAL A 597 1.22 18.77 1.32
CA VAL A 597 -0.06 18.81 2.02
C VAL A 597 -0.90 17.67 1.51
N VAL A 598 -1.57 16.95 2.41
CA VAL A 598 -2.45 15.82 2.09
C VAL A 598 -3.86 16.07 2.61
N GLY A 599 -4.85 15.39 2.04
CA GLY A 599 -6.23 15.52 2.50
C GLY A 599 -7.21 14.60 1.80
N GLU A 600 -8.48 14.98 1.87
CA GLU A 600 -9.60 14.21 1.35
C GLU A 600 -9.45 13.88 -0.15
N ARG A 601 -10.03 12.73 -0.53
CA ARG A 601 -10.04 12.17 -1.88
C ARG A 601 -8.65 11.95 -2.47
N GLY A 602 -7.71 11.49 -1.63
CA GLY A 602 -6.37 11.10 -2.03
C GLY A 602 -5.51 12.27 -2.50
N ARG A 603 -5.77 13.48 -2.03
CA ARG A 603 -5.05 14.67 -2.49
C ARG A 603 -3.66 14.72 -1.90
N ILE A 604 -2.68 14.89 -2.79
CA ILE A 604 -1.30 15.21 -2.44
C ILE A 604 -0.94 16.48 -3.21
N LEU A 605 -0.72 17.56 -2.47
CA LEU A 605 -0.38 18.88 -2.99
C LEU A 605 1.06 19.20 -2.63
N LYS A 606 1.80 19.71 -3.60
CA LYS A 606 3.22 20.02 -3.47
C LYS A 606 3.47 21.48 -3.79
N THR A 607 4.31 22.14 -3.00
CA THR A 607 4.83 23.48 -3.32
C THR A 607 6.35 23.54 -3.30
N VAL A 608 6.91 24.43 -4.11
CA VAL A 608 8.35 24.76 -4.17
C VAL A 608 8.58 26.29 -4.15
N ASP A 609 7.54 27.07 -3.89
CA ASP A 609 7.55 28.53 -3.82
C ASP A 609 6.77 29.08 -2.61
N GLY A 610 6.71 28.29 -1.54
CA GLY A 610 6.18 28.69 -0.23
C GLY A 610 4.66 28.81 -0.19
N GLY A 611 3.98 28.09 -1.10
CA GLY A 611 2.54 28.06 -1.23
C GLY A 611 1.97 29.14 -2.16
N ALA A 612 2.81 29.84 -2.92
CA ALA A 612 2.34 30.75 -3.96
C ALA A 612 1.70 29.98 -5.13
N ASN A 613 2.20 28.78 -5.42
CA ASN A 613 1.59 27.80 -6.30
C ASN A 613 1.73 26.41 -5.69
N PHE A 614 0.77 25.54 -6.03
CA PHE A 614 0.86 24.12 -5.73
C PHE A 614 0.64 23.29 -6.99
N GLU A 615 1.44 22.25 -7.09
CA GLU A 615 1.30 21.19 -8.08
C GLU A 615 0.54 20.04 -7.44
N THR A 616 -0.51 19.54 -8.11
CA THR A 616 -1.18 18.31 -7.72
C THR A 616 -0.36 17.12 -8.22
N ASP A 617 0.05 16.23 -7.33
CA ASP A 617 0.54 14.92 -7.76
C ASP A 617 -0.64 14.02 -8.13
N TYR A 618 -0.45 13.12 -9.10
CA TYR A 618 -1.55 12.28 -9.61
C TYR A 618 -1.97 11.27 -8.53
N SER A 619 -3.26 11.35 -8.16
CA SER A 619 -3.91 10.59 -7.09
C SER A 619 -3.62 9.09 -7.15
N LEU A 620 -2.98 8.55 -6.12
CA LEU A 620 -2.77 7.11 -5.93
C LEU A 620 -4.01 6.42 -5.36
N THR A 621 -4.97 7.19 -4.84
CA THR A 621 -6.22 6.70 -4.26
C THR A 621 -7.33 7.76 -4.33
N GLN A 622 -8.56 7.35 -4.02
CA GLN A 622 -9.71 8.23 -3.74
C GLN A 622 -10.07 8.25 -2.25
N LYS A 623 -9.29 7.59 -1.39
CA LYS A 623 -9.44 7.56 0.07
C LYS A 623 -8.94 8.83 0.72
N ASP A 624 -9.54 9.20 1.83
CA ASP A 624 -9.08 10.38 2.58
C ASP A 624 -7.73 10.06 3.24
N LEU A 625 -6.81 11.02 3.16
CA LEU A 625 -5.48 10.95 3.75
C LEU A 625 -5.51 11.76 5.04
N HIS A 626 -5.06 11.18 6.14
CA HIS A 626 -5.20 11.77 7.48
C HIS A 626 -3.91 12.44 7.93
N ALA A 627 -2.77 11.76 7.81
CA ALA A 627 -1.48 12.26 8.27
C ALA A 627 -0.36 12.06 7.25
N ILE A 628 0.65 12.91 7.34
CA ILE A 628 1.91 12.80 6.58
C ILE A 628 3.09 13.06 7.52
N GLU A 629 4.10 12.20 7.45
CA GLU A 629 5.32 12.36 8.24
C GLU A 629 6.57 12.11 7.42
N PHE A 630 7.66 12.80 7.74
CA PHE A 630 8.96 12.59 7.10
C PHE A 630 10.07 12.37 8.13
N ALA A 631 10.96 11.43 7.80
CA ALA A 631 12.16 11.16 8.57
C ALA A 631 13.43 11.21 7.71
N GLY A 632 14.54 11.57 8.33
CA GLY A 632 15.86 11.56 7.70
C GLY A 632 15.99 12.54 6.54
N THR A 633 16.54 12.07 5.42
CA THR A 633 16.96 12.93 4.29
C THR A 633 15.88 13.14 3.24
N GLY A 634 14.85 12.30 3.22
CA GLY A 634 13.74 12.43 2.28
C GLY A 634 12.72 11.30 2.28
N SER A 635 12.79 10.38 3.25
CA SER A 635 11.80 9.33 3.41
C SER A 635 10.56 9.88 4.08
N GLY A 636 9.38 9.56 3.56
CA GLY A 636 8.12 10.00 4.15
C GLY A 636 7.01 9.01 3.95
N TRP A 637 5.99 9.14 4.79
CA TRP A 637 4.85 8.24 4.85
C TRP A 637 3.56 9.06 4.91
N ILE A 638 2.55 8.59 4.19
CA ILE A 638 1.19 9.12 4.24
C ILE A 638 0.29 8.00 4.69
N VAL A 639 -0.63 8.27 5.60
CA VAL A 639 -1.63 7.31 6.06
C VAL A 639 -3.05 7.86 5.88
N GLY A 640 -4.06 6.97 5.84
CA GLY A 640 -5.44 7.37 5.63
C GLY A 640 -6.46 6.25 5.77
N GLU A 641 -7.63 6.43 5.17
CA GLU A 641 -8.75 5.50 5.32
C GLU A 641 -8.45 4.10 4.77
N LYS A 642 -9.11 3.09 5.35
CA LYS A 642 -9.12 1.70 4.87
C LYS A 642 -7.72 1.09 4.68
N GLY A 643 -6.80 1.44 5.55
CA GLY A 643 -5.44 0.92 5.58
C GLY A 643 -4.54 1.53 4.52
N THR A 644 -4.88 2.73 4.02
CA THR A 644 -4.05 3.44 3.04
C THR A 644 -2.73 3.83 3.68
N ILE A 645 -1.60 3.33 3.15
CA ILE A 645 -0.26 3.77 3.51
C ILE A 645 0.54 3.96 2.23
N TYR A 646 1.14 5.14 2.06
CA TYR A 646 2.13 5.39 1.02
C TYR A 646 3.48 5.71 1.63
N SER A 647 4.56 5.28 0.99
CA SER A 647 5.92 5.71 1.30
C SER A 647 6.58 6.39 0.11
N THR A 648 7.55 7.25 0.39
CA THR A 648 8.45 7.85 -0.59
C THR A 648 9.87 7.85 -0.03
N SER A 649 10.87 7.84 -0.90
CA SER A 649 12.29 8.03 -0.54
C SER A 649 12.86 9.35 -1.07
N ASN A 650 12.05 10.16 -1.75
CA ASN A 650 12.50 11.34 -2.49
C ASN A 650 11.66 12.59 -2.21
N ARG A 651 11.14 12.74 -1.00
CA ARG A 651 10.30 13.88 -0.57
C ARG A 651 9.07 14.06 -1.45
N GLY A 652 8.44 12.96 -1.87
CA GLY A 652 7.28 13.00 -2.76
C GLY A 652 7.59 13.70 -4.09
N GLY A 653 8.81 13.50 -4.62
CA GLY A 653 9.25 14.12 -5.87
C GLY A 653 9.48 15.62 -5.80
N ILE A 654 9.57 16.22 -4.60
CA ILE A 654 10.06 17.60 -4.45
C ILE A 654 11.51 17.65 -4.91
N ALA A 655 11.69 18.08 -6.16
CA ALA A 655 12.98 18.53 -6.67
C ALA A 655 13.38 19.76 -5.86
N THR A 656 14.16 19.55 -4.80
CA THR A 656 14.85 20.66 -4.17
C THR A 656 15.73 21.29 -5.22
N SER A 657 15.75 22.61 -5.31
CA SER A 657 16.89 23.23 -5.94
C SER A 657 18.12 22.82 -5.10
N THR A 658 18.91 21.87 -5.65
CA THR A 658 20.35 21.69 -5.43
C THR A 658 20.87 20.68 -4.40
N GLU A 659 20.04 19.84 -3.77
CA GLU A 659 20.48 19.16 -2.54
C GLU A 659 20.80 17.66 -2.65
N GLU A 660 20.27 16.90 -3.61
CA GLU A 660 20.50 15.44 -3.70
C GLU A 660 21.23 14.97 -4.98
N PRO A 661 21.93 13.81 -4.93
CA PRO A 661 22.52 13.19 -6.09
C PRO A 661 21.45 12.87 -7.16
N LEU A 662 21.62 13.36 -8.39
CA LEU A 662 20.81 13.03 -9.56
C LEU A 662 20.83 11.53 -9.90
N THR A 663 21.79 10.78 -9.36
CA THR A 663 21.98 9.33 -9.58
C THR A 663 22.51 8.66 -8.32
N GLY A 664 22.04 7.43 -8.02
CA GLY A 664 22.56 6.60 -6.92
C GLY A 664 23.96 5.99 -7.15
N THR A 665 24.61 6.28 -8.28
CA THR A 665 25.97 5.81 -8.57
C THR A 665 27.02 6.76 -8.00
N ILE A 666 28.01 6.24 -7.28
CA ILE A 666 29.12 7.03 -6.69
C ILE A 666 30.07 7.51 -7.79
N PRO A 667 30.22 8.83 -8.03
CA PRO A 667 31.15 9.35 -9.04
C PRO A 667 32.61 9.07 -8.66
N VAL A 668 33.50 8.95 -9.66
CA VAL A 668 34.93 8.66 -9.43
C VAL A 668 35.82 9.91 -9.39
N ASP A 669 35.34 11.05 -9.85
CA ASP A 669 36.07 12.32 -9.92
C ASP A 669 35.17 13.54 -9.69
N VAL A 670 35.78 14.70 -9.43
CA VAL A 670 35.06 15.98 -9.36
C VAL A 670 34.90 16.54 -10.76
N GLN A 671 33.66 16.81 -11.19
CA GLN A 671 33.38 17.45 -12.49
C GLN A 671 32.41 18.62 -12.34
N LEU A 672 32.51 19.58 -13.26
CA LEU A 672 31.57 20.67 -13.46
C LEU A 672 31.14 20.63 -14.91
N HIS A 673 29.83 20.53 -15.17
CA HIS A 673 29.28 20.42 -16.52
C HIS A 673 28.97 21.80 -17.11
N GLN A 674 28.82 21.84 -18.44
CA GLN A 674 28.35 23.05 -19.11
C GLN A 674 26.89 23.31 -18.72
N ASN A 675 26.58 24.54 -18.30
CA ASN A 675 25.22 24.92 -17.97
C ASN A 675 24.28 24.73 -19.18
N TYR A 676 23.03 24.36 -18.94
CA TYR A 676 22.02 24.20 -19.98
C TYR A 676 20.68 24.82 -19.55
N PRO A 677 20.02 25.60 -20.41
CA PRO A 677 20.48 26.06 -21.73
C PRO A 677 21.71 26.99 -21.64
N ASN A 678 22.50 27.10 -22.71
CA ASN A 678 23.56 28.12 -22.86
C ASN A 678 23.73 28.47 -24.36
N PRO A 679 23.37 29.68 -24.82
CA PRO A 679 22.88 30.82 -24.02
C PRO A 679 21.53 30.58 -23.34
N PHE A 680 21.22 31.33 -22.28
CA PHE A 680 20.01 31.16 -21.46
C PHE A 680 19.26 32.47 -21.20
N ASN A 681 17.98 32.38 -20.81
CA ASN A 681 17.12 33.51 -20.46
C ASN A 681 15.88 33.07 -19.63
N PRO A 682 15.64 33.61 -18.41
CA PRO A 682 16.62 34.21 -17.51
C PRO A 682 17.35 33.13 -16.66
N SER A 683 16.94 31.86 -16.74
CA SER A 683 17.44 30.77 -15.90
C SER A 683 18.20 29.69 -16.67
N THR A 684 19.12 29.01 -15.98
CA THR A 684 19.90 27.88 -16.49
C THR A 684 20.27 26.92 -15.37
N ASN A 685 20.50 25.66 -15.69
CA ASN A 685 20.89 24.64 -14.72
C ASN A 685 22.39 24.34 -14.84
N ILE A 686 23.07 24.22 -13.70
CA ILE A 686 24.51 23.95 -13.58
C ILE A 686 24.70 22.61 -12.87
N ARG A 687 25.12 21.58 -13.62
CA ARG A 687 25.44 20.27 -13.05
C ARG A 687 26.89 20.15 -12.61
N TYR A 688 27.15 19.43 -11.54
CA TYR A 688 28.49 19.07 -11.07
C TYR A 688 28.45 17.73 -10.32
N GLN A 689 29.60 17.11 -10.05
CA GLN A 689 29.64 15.85 -9.30
C GLN A 689 30.82 15.83 -8.33
N VAL A 690 30.68 15.10 -7.23
CA VAL A 690 31.72 14.90 -6.21
C VAL A 690 31.84 13.42 -5.81
N PRO A 691 33.06 12.88 -5.65
CA PRO A 691 33.28 11.44 -5.44
C PRO A 691 33.23 10.99 -3.97
N SER A 692 33.16 11.93 -3.02
CA SER A 692 33.18 11.66 -1.58
C SER A 692 32.60 12.85 -0.82
N ASN A 693 32.25 12.65 0.46
CA ASN A 693 31.81 13.72 1.35
C ASN A 693 32.76 14.92 1.29
N SER A 694 32.26 16.05 0.79
CA SER A 694 33.08 17.22 0.45
C SER A 694 32.40 18.51 0.83
N THR A 695 33.21 19.54 1.11
CA THR A 695 32.70 20.91 1.23
C THR A 695 32.72 21.60 -0.13
N VAL A 696 31.55 21.98 -0.62
CA VAL A 696 31.31 22.55 -1.96
C VAL A 696 30.97 24.04 -1.87
N SER A 697 31.47 24.83 -2.82
CA SER A 697 31.04 26.21 -3.07
C SER A 697 30.88 26.43 -4.57
N LEU A 698 29.76 27.01 -4.98
CA LEU A 698 29.47 27.34 -6.38
C LEU A 698 29.07 28.80 -6.47
N LYS A 699 29.84 29.58 -7.23
CA LYS A 699 29.67 31.04 -7.32
C LYS A 699 29.75 31.52 -8.75
N VAL A 700 29.01 32.58 -9.07
CA VAL A 700 28.99 33.23 -10.38
C VAL A 700 29.71 34.58 -10.29
N TYR A 701 30.51 34.89 -11.31
CA TYR A 701 31.33 36.08 -11.43
C TYR A 701 31.11 36.76 -12.78
N ASP A 702 31.24 38.08 -12.81
CA ASP A 702 31.36 38.80 -14.08
C ASP A 702 32.75 38.61 -14.73
N MET A 703 32.93 39.16 -15.94
CA MET A 703 34.19 39.08 -16.68
C MET A 703 35.35 39.87 -16.04
N LEU A 704 35.08 40.72 -15.04
CA LEU A 704 36.10 41.42 -14.24
C LEU A 704 36.48 40.62 -12.99
N GLY A 705 35.84 39.48 -12.74
CA GLY A 705 36.08 38.62 -11.58
C GLY A 705 35.34 39.07 -10.32
N ARG A 706 34.37 39.99 -10.42
CA ARG A 706 33.50 40.36 -9.29
C ARG A 706 32.42 39.31 -9.12
N GLU A 707 32.21 38.86 -7.89
CA GLU A 707 31.14 37.92 -7.56
C GLU A 707 29.78 38.61 -7.77
N VAL A 708 28.89 37.96 -8.51
CA VAL A 708 27.54 38.46 -8.81
C VAL A 708 26.44 37.56 -8.25
N ALA A 709 26.75 36.32 -7.90
CA ALA A 709 25.86 35.42 -7.16
C ALA A 709 26.68 34.35 -6.41
N THR A 710 26.22 33.96 -5.23
CA THR A 710 26.64 32.73 -4.56
C THR A 710 25.49 31.75 -4.63
N LEU A 711 25.70 30.59 -5.25
CA LEU A 711 24.68 29.55 -5.41
C LEU A 711 24.83 28.47 -4.33
N LEU A 712 26.06 28.18 -3.91
CA LEU A 712 26.37 27.31 -2.77
C LEU A 712 27.55 27.91 -1.99
N ASN A 713 27.48 27.92 -0.65
CA ASN A 713 28.51 28.50 0.21
C ASN A 713 29.01 27.51 1.27
N ARG A 714 30.22 26.97 1.08
CA ARG A 714 30.88 26.02 2.00
C ARG A 714 29.95 24.92 2.53
N LYS A 715 29.13 24.37 1.65
CA LYS A 715 28.10 23.38 2.00
C LYS A 715 28.70 21.98 2.04
N ALA A 716 28.41 21.19 3.07
CA ALA A 716 28.78 19.78 3.09
C ALA A 716 27.83 18.99 2.17
N GLN A 717 28.38 18.14 1.29
CA GLN A 717 27.60 17.28 0.41
C GLN A 717 28.21 15.87 0.39
N PRO A 718 27.38 14.80 0.38
CA PRO A 718 27.85 13.43 0.20
C PRO A 718 28.40 13.20 -1.22
N ALA A 719 28.82 11.97 -1.53
CA ALA A 719 29.20 11.61 -2.90
C ALA A 719 27.96 11.61 -3.82
N GLY A 720 28.05 12.19 -5.01
CA GLY A 720 26.91 12.27 -5.93
C GLY A 720 27.07 13.28 -7.06
N GLU A 721 26.13 13.24 -8.03
CA GLU A 721 25.95 14.26 -9.07
C GLU A 721 24.88 15.27 -8.64
N TYR A 722 25.09 16.58 -8.75
CA TYR A 722 24.17 17.61 -8.26
C TYR A 722 23.80 18.58 -9.38
N GLU A 723 22.63 19.20 -9.30
CA GLU A 723 22.19 20.26 -10.22
C GLU A 723 21.80 21.54 -9.49
N VAL A 724 22.33 22.69 -9.93
CA VAL A 724 22.01 24.01 -9.38
C VAL A 724 21.32 24.91 -10.40
N THR A 725 20.10 25.35 -10.10
CA THR A 725 19.40 26.35 -10.91
C THR A 725 19.93 27.76 -10.61
N PHE A 726 20.34 28.49 -11.65
CA PHE A 726 20.76 29.88 -11.57
C PHE A 726 19.78 30.78 -12.32
N ASN A 727 19.09 31.66 -11.60
CA ASN A 727 18.24 32.71 -12.18
C ASN A 727 19.01 34.04 -12.25
N ALA A 728 19.24 34.52 -13.47
CA ALA A 728 19.97 35.77 -13.75
C ALA A 728 19.04 36.94 -14.11
N GLY A 729 17.77 36.89 -13.70
CA GLY A 729 16.75 37.91 -14.01
C GLY A 729 17.18 39.34 -13.67
N ASN A 730 18.02 39.52 -12.65
CA ASN A 730 18.52 40.83 -12.21
C ASN A 730 19.86 41.24 -12.85
N LEU A 731 20.45 40.42 -13.73
CA LEU A 731 21.75 40.69 -14.37
C LEU A 731 21.59 41.21 -15.81
N SER A 732 22.60 41.88 -16.35
CA SER A 732 22.60 42.36 -17.76
C SER A 732 23.00 41.25 -18.73
N SER A 733 22.47 41.25 -19.97
CA SER A 733 22.92 40.34 -21.03
C SER A 733 24.44 40.39 -21.20
N GLY A 734 25.08 39.23 -21.30
CA GLY A 734 26.53 39.15 -21.36
C GLY A 734 27.09 37.77 -20.99
N MET A 735 28.42 37.67 -20.99
CA MET A 735 29.12 36.48 -20.52
C MET A 735 29.46 36.60 -19.03
N TYR A 736 29.35 35.49 -18.32
CA TYR A 736 29.73 35.34 -16.92
C TYR A 736 30.57 34.07 -16.76
N LEU A 737 31.25 33.97 -15.62
CA LEU A 737 31.99 32.79 -15.20
C LEU A 737 31.26 32.16 -14.02
N TYR A 738 31.23 30.84 -13.94
CA TYR A 738 30.81 30.12 -12.74
C TYR A 738 31.91 29.18 -12.29
N ARG A 739 32.16 29.16 -10.99
CA ARG A 739 33.29 28.48 -10.36
C ARG A 739 32.79 27.53 -9.29
N LEU A 740 33.11 26.25 -9.46
CA LEU A 740 32.94 25.22 -8.45
C LEU A 740 34.25 25.08 -7.67
N GLN A 741 34.16 25.11 -6.35
CA GLN A 741 35.25 24.79 -5.43
C GLN A 741 34.83 23.59 -4.58
N VAL A 742 35.61 22.52 -4.59
CA VAL A 742 35.40 21.30 -3.80
C VAL A 742 36.68 21.05 -3.01
N ASN A 743 36.64 21.25 -1.70
CA ASN A 743 37.82 21.23 -0.84
C ASN A 743 38.93 22.17 -1.37
N GLN A 744 40.04 21.63 -1.91
CA GLN A 744 41.14 22.39 -2.54
C GLN A 744 41.04 22.51 -4.08
N ALA A 745 40.15 21.74 -4.73
CA ALA A 745 39.99 21.75 -6.18
C ALA A 745 39.10 22.92 -6.63
N VAL A 746 39.46 23.57 -7.75
CA VAL A 746 38.70 24.68 -8.32
C VAL A 746 38.53 24.47 -9.82
N ILE A 747 37.28 24.44 -10.29
CA ILE A 747 36.89 24.27 -11.70
C ILE A 747 36.05 25.48 -12.11
N THR A 748 36.29 26.04 -13.30
CA THR A 748 35.56 27.23 -13.81
C THR A 748 35.07 27.02 -15.24
N LYS A 749 33.84 27.44 -15.51
CA LYS A 749 33.23 27.46 -16.86
C LYS A 749 32.53 28.79 -17.14
N LYS A 750 32.05 28.97 -18.37
CA LYS A 750 31.41 30.20 -18.86
C LYS A 750 29.94 29.98 -19.14
N LEU A 751 29.10 30.95 -18.84
CA LEU A 751 27.67 30.97 -19.19
C LEU A 751 27.31 32.29 -19.89
N THR A 752 26.36 32.25 -20.82
CA THR A 752 25.96 33.40 -21.67
C THR A 752 24.49 33.73 -21.45
N LEU A 753 24.20 34.88 -20.86
CA LEU A 753 22.84 35.38 -20.67
C LEU A 753 22.44 36.24 -21.88
N ILE A 754 21.30 35.96 -22.49
CA ILE A 754 20.71 36.76 -23.58
C ILE A 754 19.29 37.15 -23.20
N LYS A 755 19.08 38.42 -22.88
CA LYS A 755 17.75 39.03 -22.75
C LYS A 755 17.24 39.59 -24.07
#